data_AF-A0A949WMP2-F1
#
_entry.id   AF-A0A949WMP2-F1
#
_cell.length_a   1.000
_cell.length_b   1.000
_cell.length_c   1.000
_cell.angle_alpha   90.00
_cell.angle_beta   90.00
_cell.angle_gamma   90.00
#
_symmetry.space_group_name_H-M   'P 1'
#
loop_
_entity.id
_entity.type
_entity.pdbx_description
1 polymer ?
#
loop_
_entity_poly.entity_id
_entity_poly.type
_entity_poly.pdbx_seq_one_letter_code
_entity_poly.pdbx_strand_id
1 'polypeptide(L)'
;MPTLAQVKKKYASVAPPPGLDASADEIMDYFFDGKKKYIYDDFPHSYFDEQGSDYKERARAQIRMAFGAVKASTGGQMGNYVLCSISGGIEGHRLAYVHKDKFDEAGDKLTTVKLGEYAGGDIVAERVYGPNTDKNLALSRDVMNQYPDQIAIAPAGLQAMVHQFGANSGFSRGQKWEEEDYMALWFPVKHYFESQQPLAGDPNFSRGANWELMYGASVQAGLVPGRDANSMDVVDGNRRQVSLFRRMEAISNYVRWAAPKGFDVSVGATTLVRLMHMSDQIEAAKEGRPSLIDTDNLHPSLAKRAQKELKAVARLKAQMGPFLKEHAADQIDWEDLGDKWQANLLTGKKGVKPATELDEQIPFDDWGTKKARTAFAGFKTDTTDIHVYRLKGDYFGSDTHSMLFEDDTYNRRLNERERLILPFLLAASETALPPASKPKVALVLGDPKTGNAAMDAAEIEGIENIAELPGAKGKDFNAIARRNVSDLGRLTEMLRKKFDVGIVRSTAEFDQMFETGGKNGEGVIAPGPDKVGSEARVAFRNKMIDRSVDRLVVMDGWEQSPSYVQHMVRATLVQSGLVPRDTGSGQDFMVFDQRGNELSLADRIKTLSAFVERAIDNDVEVPHQSLALARMLELFDRQVDPNYRSRKGVEVSAQVAHPSVTTHIRDGQERDDIKEIRDRVRPKLIDHASRGFSDHQVKDLNEDYWKARQRVVARDQLETRRRPGQGTILSPGRPTAG
;
A
#
# COMPACT_ATOMS: atom_id res chain seq x y z
N MET A 1 -13.36 -12.39 -41.26
CA MET A 1 -13.30 -11.91 -39.86
C MET A 1 -14.40 -12.60 -39.08
N PRO A 2 -14.14 -13.03 -37.83
CA PRO A 2 -15.18 -13.58 -36.99
C PRO A 2 -16.24 -12.52 -36.69
N THR A 3 -17.51 -12.94 -36.66
CA THR A 3 -18.67 -12.10 -36.29
C THR A 3 -18.69 -11.80 -34.79
N LEU A 4 -19.45 -10.77 -34.36
CA LEU A 4 -19.70 -10.50 -32.93
C LEU A 4 -20.18 -11.77 -32.21
N ALA A 5 -20.99 -12.60 -32.85
CA ALA A 5 -21.46 -13.87 -32.30
C ALA A 5 -20.36 -14.93 -32.19
N GLN A 6 -19.39 -14.98 -33.11
CA GLN A 6 -18.24 -15.90 -33.05
C GLN A 6 -17.19 -15.45 -32.04
N VAL A 7 -17.00 -14.15 -31.87
CA VAL A 7 -16.14 -13.55 -30.84
C VAL A 7 -16.81 -13.66 -29.49
N LYS A 8 -18.08 -13.27 -29.35
CA LYS A 8 -18.87 -13.59 -28.16
C LYS A 8 -18.79 -15.10 -27.91
N LYS A 9 -18.90 -16.01 -28.88
CA LYS A 9 -18.71 -17.46 -28.61
C LYS A 9 -17.28 -17.86 -28.18
N LYS A 10 -16.23 -17.23 -28.73
CA LYS A 10 -14.82 -17.45 -28.36
C LYS A 10 -14.48 -16.87 -26.97
N TYR A 11 -15.17 -15.82 -26.54
CA TYR A 11 -14.89 -15.06 -25.31
C TYR A 11 -16.05 -15.00 -24.29
N ALA A 12 -17.20 -15.64 -24.54
CA ALA A 12 -18.38 -15.72 -23.64
C ALA A 12 -18.25 -16.84 -22.61
N SER A 13 -17.16 -17.61 -22.65
CA SER A 13 -16.83 -18.57 -21.59
C SER A 13 -16.09 -17.93 -20.41
N VAL A 14 -15.85 -16.61 -20.44
CA VAL A 14 -15.16 -15.92 -19.35
C VAL A 14 -16.17 -15.54 -18.28
N ALA A 15 -16.12 -16.27 -17.16
CA ALA A 15 -16.89 -15.92 -15.96
C ALA A 15 -16.56 -14.47 -15.55
N PRO A 16 -17.51 -13.69 -15.02
CA PRO A 16 -17.19 -12.36 -14.50
C PRO A 16 -16.14 -12.47 -13.37
N PRO A 17 -15.26 -11.46 -13.21
CA PRO A 17 -14.39 -11.33 -12.06
C PRO A 17 -15.18 -11.43 -10.74
N PRO A 18 -14.59 -12.00 -9.68
CA PRO A 18 -15.18 -11.98 -8.34
C PRO A 18 -15.48 -10.56 -7.87
N GLY A 19 -16.44 -10.39 -6.96
CA GLY A 19 -16.68 -9.09 -6.34
C GLY A 19 -15.55 -8.66 -5.41
N LEU A 20 -15.51 -7.38 -5.02
CA LEU A 20 -14.54 -6.87 -4.03
C LEU A 20 -14.68 -7.50 -2.64
N ASP A 21 -15.80 -8.16 -2.35
CA ASP A 21 -16.03 -8.97 -1.16
C ASP A 21 -15.25 -10.30 -1.15
N ALA A 22 -14.84 -10.80 -2.32
CA ALA A 22 -14.00 -11.98 -2.44
C ALA A 22 -12.59 -11.77 -1.85
N SER A 23 -11.91 -12.86 -1.52
CA SER A 23 -10.54 -12.79 -1.01
C SER A 23 -9.56 -12.26 -2.07
N ALA A 24 -8.43 -11.70 -1.61
CA ALA A 24 -7.37 -11.25 -2.51
C ALA A 24 -6.83 -12.40 -3.38
N ASP A 25 -6.73 -13.61 -2.82
CA ASP A 25 -6.31 -14.81 -3.54
C ASP A 25 -7.28 -15.15 -4.69
N GLU A 26 -8.59 -15.24 -4.40
CA GLU A 26 -9.61 -15.55 -5.41
C GLU A 26 -9.65 -14.52 -6.55
N ILE A 27 -9.52 -13.23 -6.20
CA ILE A 27 -9.44 -12.17 -7.20
C ILE A 27 -8.19 -12.38 -8.05
N MET A 28 -7.01 -12.54 -7.45
CA MET A 28 -5.77 -12.65 -8.20
C MET A 28 -5.69 -13.91 -9.05
N ASP A 29 -6.22 -15.04 -8.58
CA ASP A 29 -6.29 -16.29 -9.35
C ASP A 29 -7.11 -16.09 -10.64
N TYR A 30 -8.22 -15.33 -10.57
CA TYR A 30 -8.98 -14.96 -11.76
C TYR A 30 -8.13 -14.19 -12.79
N PHE A 31 -7.27 -13.27 -12.34
CA PHE A 31 -6.40 -12.49 -13.24
C PHE A 31 -5.16 -13.27 -13.72
N PHE A 32 -4.68 -14.25 -12.96
CA PHE A 32 -3.53 -15.09 -13.36
C PHE A 32 -3.90 -16.23 -14.31
N ASP A 33 -5.05 -16.88 -14.12
CA ASP A 33 -5.38 -18.18 -14.73
C ASP A 33 -5.89 -18.13 -16.18
N GLY A 34 -5.52 -17.11 -16.96
CA GLY A 34 -5.79 -17.19 -18.40
C GLY A 34 -7.25 -17.01 -18.81
N LYS A 35 -8.19 -16.86 -17.86
CA LYS A 35 -9.60 -16.66 -18.19
C LYS A 35 -9.83 -15.36 -18.97
N LYS A 36 -8.84 -14.44 -19.04
CA LYS A 36 -8.86 -13.19 -19.80
C LYS A 36 -7.97 -13.24 -21.06
N LYS A 37 -8.32 -13.99 -22.10
CA LYS A 37 -7.81 -13.59 -23.43
C LYS A 37 -8.79 -12.58 -24.02
N TYR A 38 -8.41 -11.31 -24.16
CA TYR A 38 -9.18 -10.34 -24.95
C TYR A 38 -8.35 -9.84 -26.11
N ILE A 39 -9.02 -9.53 -27.22
CA ILE A 39 -8.38 -9.10 -28.48
C ILE A 39 -7.44 -7.90 -28.28
N TYR A 40 -7.66 -7.07 -27.26
CA TYR A 40 -6.84 -5.88 -26.99
C TYR A 40 -6.22 -5.82 -25.59
N ASP A 41 -6.49 -6.81 -24.73
CA ASP A 41 -6.05 -6.84 -23.33
C ASP A 41 -5.72 -8.30 -22.96
N ASP A 42 -4.58 -8.80 -23.45
CA ASP A 42 -4.12 -10.20 -23.27
C ASP A 42 -2.99 -10.36 -22.24
N PHE A 43 -2.75 -9.32 -21.45
CA PHE A 43 -1.63 -9.28 -20.53
C PHE A 43 -2.07 -9.69 -19.11
N PRO A 44 -1.58 -10.82 -18.54
CA PRO A 44 -0.17 -11.26 -18.48
C PRO A 44 0.04 -12.77 -18.80
N HIS A 45 -0.78 -13.37 -19.66
CA HIS A 45 -0.87 -14.83 -19.73
C HIS A 45 0.37 -15.51 -20.32
N SER A 46 0.90 -15.00 -21.42
CA SER A 46 2.13 -15.53 -22.01
C SER A 46 3.33 -15.36 -21.08
N TYR A 47 3.47 -14.19 -20.45
CA TYR A 47 4.61 -13.90 -19.58
C TYR A 47 4.79 -14.95 -18.49
N PHE A 48 3.77 -15.21 -17.68
CA PHE A 48 3.89 -16.20 -16.59
C PHE A 48 3.96 -17.65 -17.09
N ASP A 49 3.51 -17.94 -18.31
CA ASP A 49 3.61 -19.28 -18.91
C ASP A 49 5.01 -19.55 -19.49
N GLU A 50 5.74 -18.49 -19.87
CA GLU A 50 7.11 -18.54 -20.38
C GLU A 50 8.16 -18.58 -19.26
N GLN A 51 7.82 -18.15 -18.05
CA GLN A 51 8.74 -18.21 -16.89
C GLN A 51 8.80 -19.62 -16.26
N GLY A 52 9.94 -19.95 -15.65
CA GLY A 52 10.09 -21.18 -14.86
C GLY A 52 9.08 -21.26 -13.69
N SER A 53 8.67 -22.49 -13.33
CA SER A 53 7.67 -22.75 -12.28
C SER A 53 7.95 -22.00 -10.98
N ASP A 54 9.20 -22.04 -10.52
CA ASP A 54 9.62 -21.46 -9.25
C ASP A 54 9.60 -19.92 -9.25
N TYR A 55 9.86 -19.30 -10.40
CA TYR A 55 9.77 -17.84 -10.56
C TYR A 55 8.30 -17.41 -10.52
N LYS A 56 7.47 -18.13 -11.30
CA LYS A 56 6.05 -17.86 -11.45
C LYS A 56 5.32 -17.91 -10.11
N GLU A 57 5.52 -18.95 -9.32
CA GLU A 57 4.87 -19.10 -8.03
C GLU A 57 5.28 -17.98 -7.05
N ARG A 58 6.57 -17.61 -7.04
CA ARG A 58 7.08 -16.56 -6.17
C ARG A 58 6.57 -15.17 -6.55
N ALA A 59 6.60 -14.83 -7.84
CA ALA A 59 6.05 -13.58 -8.36
C ALA A 59 4.56 -13.46 -8.01
N ARG A 60 3.78 -14.51 -8.31
CA ARG A 60 2.35 -14.56 -8.01
C ARG A 60 2.08 -14.39 -6.52
N ALA A 61 2.85 -15.05 -5.67
CA ALA A 61 2.73 -14.90 -4.22
C ALA A 61 2.96 -13.44 -3.77
N GLN A 62 4.05 -12.80 -4.21
CA GLN A 62 4.36 -11.41 -3.85
C GLN A 62 3.30 -10.42 -4.40
N ILE A 63 2.78 -10.66 -5.61
CA ILE A 63 1.70 -9.85 -6.20
C ILE A 63 0.40 -10.02 -5.40
N ARG A 64 0.04 -11.24 -4.97
CA ARG A 64 -1.13 -11.46 -4.09
C ARG A 64 -1.02 -10.70 -2.77
N MET A 65 0.17 -10.70 -2.17
CA MET A 65 0.46 -9.93 -0.96
C MET A 65 0.27 -8.42 -1.18
N ALA A 66 0.81 -7.88 -2.28
CA ALA A 66 0.67 -6.46 -2.61
C ALA A 66 -0.78 -6.07 -2.89
N PHE A 67 -1.51 -6.88 -3.65
CA PHE A 67 -2.93 -6.64 -3.94
C PHE A 67 -3.77 -6.67 -2.66
N GLY A 68 -3.54 -7.65 -1.77
CA GLY A 68 -4.21 -7.71 -0.47
C GLY A 68 -3.98 -6.46 0.38
N ALA A 69 -2.77 -5.90 0.35
CA ALA A 69 -2.44 -4.66 1.05
C ALA A 69 -3.10 -3.42 0.43
N VAL A 70 -3.10 -3.29 -0.90
CA VAL A 70 -3.80 -2.19 -1.61
C VAL A 70 -5.31 -2.28 -1.39
N LYS A 71 -5.89 -3.48 -1.46
CA LYS A 71 -7.31 -3.71 -1.19
C LYS A 71 -7.69 -3.29 0.24
N ALA A 72 -6.90 -3.71 1.23
CA ALA A 72 -7.13 -3.36 2.62
C ALA A 72 -6.94 -1.85 2.89
N SER A 73 -6.00 -1.19 2.22
CA SER A 73 -5.68 0.21 2.47
C SER A 73 -6.63 1.20 1.81
N THR A 74 -7.25 0.82 0.69
CA THR A 74 -8.30 1.60 0.00
C THR A 74 -9.67 1.43 0.67
N GLY A 75 -9.88 0.30 1.35
CA GLY A 75 -11.16 -0.04 1.97
C GLY A 75 -12.33 -0.03 0.98
N GLY A 76 -12.06 -0.44 -0.27
CA GLY A 76 -13.06 -0.50 -1.34
C GLY A 76 -13.40 0.83 -2.02
N GLN A 77 -12.73 1.93 -1.67
CA GLN A 77 -13.00 3.22 -2.28
C GLN A 77 -12.46 3.31 -3.72
N MET A 78 -13.26 3.91 -4.59
CA MET A 78 -12.85 4.29 -5.94
C MET A 78 -11.90 5.49 -5.89
N GLY A 79 -10.98 5.54 -6.85
CA GLY A 79 -9.94 6.53 -6.99
C GLY A 79 -9.48 6.74 -8.42
N ASN A 80 -8.36 7.42 -8.54
CA ASN A 80 -7.69 7.73 -9.80
C ASN A 80 -6.28 7.19 -9.78
N TYR A 81 -5.97 6.32 -10.74
CA TYR A 81 -4.66 5.72 -10.85
C TYR A 81 -3.74 6.63 -11.66
N VAL A 82 -2.56 6.91 -11.13
CA VAL A 82 -1.52 7.66 -11.85
C VAL A 82 -0.67 6.69 -12.66
N LEU A 83 -0.66 6.88 -13.98
CA LEU A 83 0.04 6.03 -14.93
C LEU A 83 1.50 5.77 -14.52
N CYS A 84 1.90 4.51 -14.59
CA CYS A 84 3.22 4.09 -14.15
C CYS A 84 4.27 4.32 -15.25
N SER A 85 5.29 5.15 -14.96
CA SER A 85 6.45 5.36 -15.82
C SER A 85 7.78 5.31 -15.07
N ILE A 86 7.87 4.52 -13.99
CA ILE A 86 8.99 4.58 -13.04
C ILE A 86 10.23 3.86 -13.57
N SER A 87 10.05 2.62 -14.02
CA SER A 87 11.10 1.81 -14.65
C SER A 87 11.40 2.23 -16.10
N GLY A 88 10.51 3.04 -16.71
CA GLY A 88 10.61 3.52 -18.07
C GLY A 88 10.62 5.05 -18.18
N GLY A 89 9.87 5.61 -19.14
CA GLY A 89 9.75 7.05 -19.34
C GLY A 89 10.94 7.67 -20.07
N ILE A 90 10.93 9.01 -20.19
CA ILE A 90 11.96 9.75 -20.93
C ILE A 90 13.36 9.51 -20.36
N GLU A 91 13.51 9.45 -19.03
CA GLU A 91 14.83 9.29 -18.42
C GLU A 91 15.44 7.92 -18.69
N GLY A 92 14.63 6.86 -18.71
CA GLY A 92 15.05 5.52 -19.11
C GLY A 92 15.55 5.49 -20.56
N HIS A 93 14.80 6.12 -21.47
CA HIS A 93 15.19 6.21 -22.89
C HIS A 93 16.47 7.04 -23.09
N ARG A 94 16.62 8.16 -22.37
CA ARG A 94 17.86 8.96 -22.40
C ARG A 94 19.07 8.14 -22.00
N LEU A 95 18.97 7.44 -20.88
CA LEU A 95 20.08 6.65 -20.37
C LEU A 95 20.39 5.45 -21.29
N ALA A 96 19.37 4.78 -21.86
CA ALA A 96 19.57 3.71 -22.84
C ALA A 96 20.33 4.21 -24.07
N TYR A 97 19.96 5.37 -24.61
CA TYR A 97 20.63 5.94 -25.79
C TYR A 97 22.06 6.39 -25.51
N VAL A 98 22.36 6.91 -24.31
CA VAL A 98 23.74 7.23 -23.89
C VAL A 98 24.62 5.98 -23.86
N HIS A 99 24.03 4.82 -23.55
CA HIS A 99 24.73 3.54 -23.53
C HIS A 99 24.53 2.71 -24.80
N LYS A 100 24.08 3.32 -25.91
CA LYS A 100 23.77 2.60 -27.15
C LYS A 100 24.91 1.74 -27.66
N ASP A 101 26.15 2.21 -27.53
CA ASP A 101 27.32 1.48 -28.02
C ASP A 101 27.43 0.09 -27.35
N LYS A 102 27.02 -0.03 -26.08
CA LYS A 102 26.99 -1.31 -25.35
C LYS A 102 25.89 -2.25 -25.82
N PHE A 103 24.74 -1.70 -26.21
CA PHE A 103 23.65 -2.49 -26.79
C PHE A 103 24.06 -2.97 -28.19
N ASP A 104 24.65 -2.08 -29.00
CA ASP A 104 25.16 -2.38 -30.33
C ASP A 104 26.24 -3.48 -30.28
N GLU A 105 27.17 -3.41 -29.31
CA GLU A 105 28.18 -4.44 -29.05
C GLU A 105 27.56 -5.81 -28.69
N ALA A 106 26.44 -5.82 -27.98
CA ALA A 106 25.71 -7.05 -27.61
C ALA A 106 24.78 -7.56 -28.72
N GLY A 107 24.52 -6.75 -29.75
CA GLY A 107 23.52 -7.05 -30.79
C GLY A 107 22.08 -6.91 -30.30
N ASP A 108 21.85 -6.20 -29.19
CA ASP A 108 20.54 -6.02 -28.57
C ASP A 108 19.89 -4.70 -29.00
N LYS A 109 18.54 -4.66 -29.04
CA LYS A 109 17.80 -3.40 -29.25
C LYS A 109 17.89 -2.52 -28.00
N LEU A 110 17.86 -1.19 -28.19
CA LEU A 110 17.79 -0.26 -27.05
C LEU A 110 16.49 -0.48 -26.29
N THR A 111 16.57 -0.64 -24.97
CA THR A 111 15.39 -0.90 -24.15
C THR A 111 15.56 -0.40 -22.72
N THR A 112 14.45 -0.17 -22.04
CA THR A 112 14.41 0.14 -20.61
C THR A 112 14.39 -1.11 -19.72
N VAL A 113 14.02 -2.29 -20.25
CA VAL A 113 13.89 -3.56 -19.48
C VAL A 113 15.20 -3.96 -18.81
N LYS A 114 16.28 -3.90 -19.58
CA LYS A 114 17.61 -4.41 -19.21
C LYS A 114 18.61 -3.30 -18.96
N LEU A 115 18.13 -2.07 -18.79
CA LEU A 115 18.99 -0.91 -18.71
C LEU A 115 20.02 -1.03 -17.58
N GLY A 116 19.68 -1.70 -16.49
CA GLY A 116 20.61 -1.98 -15.39
C GLY A 116 21.80 -2.85 -15.77
N GLU A 117 21.68 -3.72 -16.78
CA GLU A 117 22.77 -4.58 -17.27
C GLU A 117 23.82 -3.78 -18.05
N TYR A 118 23.39 -2.78 -18.83
CA TYR A 118 24.28 -1.96 -19.66
C TYR A 118 24.76 -0.70 -18.95
N ALA A 119 23.88 -0.01 -18.21
CA ALA A 119 24.19 1.24 -17.52
C ALA A 119 24.69 1.03 -16.08
N GLY A 120 24.38 -0.11 -15.45
CA GLY A 120 24.64 -0.38 -14.03
C GLY A 120 23.45 -0.04 -13.14
N GLY A 121 23.10 -0.94 -12.21
CA GLY A 121 21.91 -0.82 -11.36
C GLY A 121 21.84 0.46 -10.54
N ASP A 122 22.95 0.89 -9.94
CA ASP A 122 23.00 2.12 -9.12
C ASP A 122 22.73 3.37 -9.97
N ILE A 123 23.26 3.41 -11.20
CA ILE A 123 23.06 4.53 -12.12
C ILE A 123 21.59 4.61 -12.55
N VAL A 124 20.96 3.46 -12.81
CA VAL A 124 19.53 3.40 -13.14
C VAL A 124 18.67 3.86 -11.95
N ALA A 125 18.99 3.38 -10.74
CA ALA A 125 18.26 3.80 -9.54
C ALA A 125 18.31 5.31 -9.32
N GLU A 126 19.50 5.92 -9.47
CA GLU A 126 19.69 7.36 -9.26
C GLU A 126 19.10 8.21 -10.39
N ARG A 127 19.32 7.82 -11.66
CA ARG A 127 19.00 8.67 -12.81
C ARG A 127 17.63 8.43 -13.43
N VAL A 128 17.03 7.27 -13.18
CA VAL A 128 15.74 6.88 -13.75
C VAL A 128 14.70 6.72 -12.65
N TYR A 129 14.89 5.77 -11.73
CA TYR A 129 13.85 5.42 -10.75
C TYR A 129 13.52 6.57 -9.80
N GLY A 130 14.53 7.26 -9.26
CA GLY A 130 14.34 8.42 -8.39
C GLY A 130 13.55 9.54 -9.09
N PRO A 131 14.07 10.15 -10.16
CA PRO A 131 13.38 11.24 -10.87
C PRO A 131 11.98 10.87 -11.39
N ASN A 132 11.77 9.64 -11.86
CA ASN A 132 10.45 9.21 -12.30
C ASN A 132 9.48 9.00 -11.13
N THR A 133 9.97 8.51 -9.98
CA THR A 133 9.20 8.45 -8.73
C THR A 133 8.76 9.86 -8.31
N ASP A 134 9.67 10.83 -8.36
CA ASP A 134 9.38 12.23 -8.05
C ASP A 134 8.30 12.81 -8.96
N LYS A 135 8.43 12.58 -10.27
CA LYS A 135 7.43 13.00 -11.25
C LYS A 135 6.08 12.32 -11.00
N ASN A 136 6.05 11.00 -10.79
CA ASN A 136 4.79 10.28 -10.54
C ASN A 136 4.07 10.75 -9.27
N LEU A 137 4.80 11.04 -8.20
CA LEU A 137 4.24 11.60 -6.96
C LEU A 137 3.76 13.05 -7.14
N ALA A 138 4.47 13.87 -7.90
CA ALA A 138 4.00 15.21 -8.27
C ALA A 138 2.69 15.14 -9.08
N LEU A 139 2.63 14.25 -10.07
CA LEU A 139 1.41 13.98 -10.84
C LEU A 139 0.27 13.46 -9.94
N SER A 140 0.58 12.66 -8.92
CA SER A 140 -0.40 12.21 -7.93
C SER A 140 -1.00 13.38 -7.14
N ARG A 141 -0.20 14.38 -6.79
CA ARG A 141 -0.71 15.62 -6.17
C ARG A 141 -1.61 16.40 -7.12
N ASP A 142 -1.22 16.51 -8.39
CA ASP A 142 -2.05 17.18 -9.40
C ASP A 142 -3.39 16.47 -9.59
N VAL A 143 -3.39 15.13 -9.59
CA VAL A 143 -4.60 14.31 -9.62
C VAL A 143 -5.44 14.54 -8.37
N MET A 144 -4.85 14.55 -7.18
CA MET A 144 -5.57 14.87 -5.93
C MET A 144 -6.20 16.27 -5.98
N ASN A 145 -5.51 17.26 -6.54
CA ASN A 145 -6.03 18.63 -6.69
C ASN A 145 -7.18 18.71 -7.70
N GLN A 146 -7.10 17.95 -8.79
CA GLN A 146 -8.12 17.92 -9.83
C GLN A 146 -9.37 17.13 -9.40
N TYR A 147 -9.18 16.12 -8.56
CA TYR A 147 -10.21 15.22 -8.03
C TYR A 147 -10.20 15.23 -6.50
N PRO A 148 -10.56 16.36 -5.87
CA PRO A 148 -10.37 16.56 -4.45
C PRO A 148 -11.17 15.57 -3.58
N ASP A 149 -12.26 15.00 -4.09
CA ASP A 149 -13.11 14.05 -3.37
C ASP A 149 -12.81 12.57 -3.63
N GLN A 150 -11.78 12.26 -4.43
CA GLN A 150 -11.41 10.89 -4.78
C GLN A 150 -10.00 10.55 -4.29
N ILE A 151 -9.76 9.27 -3.95
CA ILE A 151 -8.41 8.82 -3.59
C ILE A 151 -7.51 8.85 -4.83
N ALA A 152 -6.21 9.09 -4.64
CA ALA A 152 -5.22 8.89 -5.69
C ALA A 152 -4.46 7.58 -5.42
N ILE A 153 -4.25 6.79 -6.46
CA ILE A 153 -3.44 5.56 -6.39
C ILE A 153 -2.11 5.90 -7.05
N ALA A 154 -1.05 5.94 -6.24
CA ALA A 154 0.29 6.34 -6.64
C ALA A 154 1.23 5.12 -6.63
N PRO A 155 1.46 4.45 -7.77
CA PRO A 155 2.29 3.23 -7.85
C PRO A 155 3.71 3.40 -7.30
N ALA A 156 4.20 4.64 -7.29
CA ALA A 156 5.59 4.93 -7.01
C ALA A 156 6.09 4.51 -5.64
N GLY A 157 5.23 4.51 -4.62
CA GLY A 157 5.60 4.04 -3.29
C GLY A 157 6.00 2.57 -3.27
N LEU A 158 5.17 1.72 -3.90
CA LEU A 158 5.44 0.29 -3.97
C LEU A 158 6.62 0.00 -4.89
N GLN A 159 6.70 0.60 -6.08
CA GLN A 159 7.75 0.27 -7.04
C GLN A 159 9.14 0.68 -6.57
N ALA A 160 9.28 1.85 -5.94
CA ALA A 160 10.55 2.26 -5.35
C ALA A 160 11.01 1.26 -4.27
N MET A 161 10.08 0.77 -3.44
CA MET A 161 10.36 -0.24 -2.44
C MET A 161 10.70 -1.58 -3.08
N VAL A 162 9.94 -2.06 -4.08
CA VAL A 162 10.25 -3.31 -4.79
C VAL A 162 11.61 -3.26 -5.48
N HIS A 163 12.04 -2.13 -6.03
CA HIS A 163 13.40 -2.01 -6.58
C HIS A 163 14.48 -2.10 -5.49
N GLN A 164 14.22 -1.58 -4.29
CA GLN A 164 15.14 -1.69 -3.14
C GLN A 164 15.12 -3.08 -2.50
N PHE A 165 13.95 -3.70 -2.35
CA PHE A 165 13.74 -5.00 -1.72
C PHE A 165 13.94 -6.18 -2.68
N GLY A 166 13.72 -6.00 -3.98
CA GLY A 166 14.04 -6.98 -5.01
C GLY A 166 15.55 -7.23 -5.10
N ALA A 167 16.37 -6.27 -4.64
CA ALA A 167 17.79 -6.47 -4.41
C ALA A 167 18.10 -7.20 -3.07
N ASN A 168 17.14 -7.31 -2.16
CA ASN A 168 17.28 -8.05 -0.90
C ASN A 168 17.05 -9.55 -1.15
N SER A 169 18.14 -10.31 -1.14
CA SER A 169 18.14 -11.76 -1.36
C SER A 169 17.26 -12.53 -0.35
N GLY A 170 17.04 -12.00 0.86
CA GLY A 170 16.17 -12.63 1.86
C GLY A 170 14.68 -12.58 1.49
N PHE A 171 14.24 -11.50 0.82
CA PHE A 171 12.84 -11.32 0.44
C PHE A 171 12.51 -12.01 -0.88
N SER A 172 13.30 -11.77 -1.93
CA SER A 172 12.97 -12.21 -3.30
C SER A 172 13.93 -13.26 -3.89
N ARG A 173 15.01 -13.65 -3.18
CA ARG A 173 16.11 -14.51 -3.68
C ARG A 173 16.89 -13.80 -4.80
N GLY A 174 16.89 -12.47 -4.76
CA GLY A 174 17.43 -11.62 -5.82
C GLY A 174 16.51 -11.55 -7.05
N GLN A 175 15.28 -12.06 -6.97
CA GLN A 175 14.28 -11.85 -8.02
C GLN A 175 13.93 -10.36 -8.08
N LYS A 176 14.10 -9.80 -9.27
CA LYS A 176 13.61 -8.48 -9.62
C LYS A 176 12.20 -8.63 -10.18
N TRP A 177 11.36 -7.65 -9.89
CA TRP A 177 10.09 -7.51 -10.58
C TRP A 177 10.34 -6.89 -11.94
N GLU A 178 9.82 -7.54 -12.97
CA GLU A 178 9.77 -6.99 -14.31
C GLU A 178 8.52 -6.10 -14.47
N GLU A 179 8.43 -5.38 -15.59
CA GLU A 179 7.26 -4.52 -15.87
C GLU A 179 5.94 -5.33 -15.87
N GLU A 180 6.03 -6.58 -16.28
CA GLU A 180 4.94 -7.54 -16.30
C GLU A 180 4.42 -7.90 -14.90
N ASP A 181 5.29 -8.04 -13.90
CA ASP A 181 4.88 -8.28 -12.51
C ASP A 181 4.12 -7.09 -11.93
N TYR A 182 4.62 -5.87 -12.21
CA TYR A 182 3.94 -4.64 -11.79
C TYR A 182 2.56 -4.54 -12.42
N MET A 183 2.45 -4.79 -13.72
CA MET A 183 1.16 -4.67 -14.40
C MET A 183 0.17 -5.77 -14.02
N ALA A 184 0.66 -6.98 -13.68
CA ALA A 184 -0.17 -8.03 -13.10
C ALA A 184 -0.79 -7.62 -11.76
N LEU A 185 -0.14 -6.75 -10.98
CA LEU A 185 -0.72 -6.10 -9.81
C LEU A 185 -1.67 -4.95 -10.18
N TRP A 186 -1.25 -4.04 -11.05
CA TRP A 186 -1.98 -2.79 -11.27
C TRP A 186 -3.26 -2.96 -12.07
N PHE A 187 -3.38 -3.98 -12.92
CA PHE A 187 -4.61 -4.23 -13.66
C PHE A 187 -5.82 -4.62 -12.78
N PRO A 188 -5.70 -5.55 -11.82
CA PRO A 188 -6.71 -5.74 -10.79
C PRO A 188 -7.03 -4.44 -10.04
N VAL A 189 -6.01 -3.67 -9.65
CA VAL A 189 -6.21 -2.40 -8.94
C VAL A 189 -7.03 -1.41 -9.78
N LYS A 190 -6.65 -1.22 -11.05
CA LYS A 190 -7.37 -0.39 -12.00
C LYS A 190 -8.80 -0.90 -12.21
N HIS A 191 -8.97 -2.22 -12.32
CA HIS A 191 -10.28 -2.84 -12.52
C HIS A 191 -11.27 -2.48 -11.43
N TYR A 192 -10.88 -2.60 -10.16
CA TYR A 192 -11.79 -2.43 -9.03
C TYR A 192 -11.82 -1.02 -8.45
N PHE A 193 -10.74 -0.25 -8.58
CA PHE A 193 -10.60 1.02 -7.88
C PHE A 193 -10.46 2.22 -8.80
N GLU A 194 -10.13 2.09 -10.08
CA GLU A 194 -9.99 3.27 -10.96
C GLU A 194 -11.35 3.68 -11.53
N SER A 195 -11.75 4.93 -11.36
CA SER A 195 -12.93 5.50 -12.02
C SER A 195 -12.56 6.39 -13.20
N GLN A 196 -11.40 7.04 -13.15
CA GLN A 196 -10.87 7.85 -14.23
C GLN A 196 -9.38 7.59 -14.40
N GLN A 197 -8.94 7.71 -15.65
CA GLN A 197 -7.56 7.55 -16.03
C GLN A 197 -7.00 8.92 -16.47
N PRO A 198 -6.36 9.66 -15.56
CA PRO A 198 -5.64 10.87 -15.92
C PRO A 198 -4.40 10.52 -16.76
N LEU A 199 -4.36 11.02 -17.99
CA LEU A 199 -3.19 11.00 -18.85
C LEU A 199 -2.34 12.24 -18.53
N ALA A 200 -1.38 12.06 -17.63
CA ALA A 200 -0.44 13.10 -17.23
C ALA A 200 1.01 12.61 -17.31
N GLY A 201 1.97 13.53 -17.43
CA GLY A 201 3.37 13.20 -17.67
C GLY A 201 3.66 12.68 -19.09
N ASP A 202 4.57 11.72 -19.21
CA ASP A 202 5.09 11.19 -20.47
C ASP A 202 4.67 9.72 -20.74
N PRO A 203 3.36 9.38 -20.69
CA PRO A 203 2.92 8.00 -20.68
C PRO A 203 3.35 7.20 -21.92
N ASN A 204 3.53 7.84 -23.07
CA ASN A 204 3.92 7.14 -24.31
C ASN A 204 5.33 6.54 -24.25
N PHE A 205 6.20 7.03 -23.36
CA PHE A 205 7.56 6.54 -23.16
C PHE A 205 7.63 5.42 -22.11
N SER A 206 6.50 4.89 -21.64
CA SER A 206 6.44 3.76 -20.71
C SER A 206 5.64 2.62 -21.33
N ARG A 207 6.19 1.40 -21.32
CA ARG A 207 5.45 0.22 -21.81
C ARG A 207 4.28 -0.08 -20.88
N GLY A 208 4.51 -0.01 -19.56
CA GLY A 208 3.48 0.04 -18.52
C GLY A 208 2.31 0.96 -18.87
N ALA A 209 2.59 2.23 -19.14
CA ALA A 209 1.54 3.20 -19.44
C ALA A 209 0.88 3.00 -20.81
N ASN A 210 1.57 2.42 -21.80
CA ASN A 210 0.96 2.01 -23.06
C ASN A 210 -0.08 0.88 -22.85
N TRP A 211 0.24 -0.14 -22.03
CA TRP A 211 -0.72 -1.17 -21.63
C TRP A 211 -1.90 -0.58 -20.84
N GLU A 212 -1.63 0.30 -19.88
CA GLU A 212 -2.67 0.98 -19.11
C GLU A 212 -3.59 1.81 -20.01
N LEU A 213 -3.05 2.49 -21.02
CA LEU A 213 -3.81 3.27 -22.00
C LEU A 213 -4.70 2.37 -22.86
N MET A 214 -4.19 1.20 -23.28
CA MET A 214 -4.97 0.20 -24.01
C MET A 214 -6.12 -0.33 -23.15
N TYR A 215 -5.87 -0.64 -21.87
CA TYR A 215 -6.90 -1.01 -20.90
C TYR A 215 -7.98 0.06 -20.81
N GLY A 216 -7.56 1.33 -20.70
CA GLY A 216 -8.41 2.53 -20.76
C GLY A 216 -9.39 2.53 -21.93
N ALA A 217 -8.85 2.34 -23.13
CA ALA A 217 -9.63 2.31 -24.36
C ALA A 217 -10.55 1.09 -24.43
N SER A 218 -10.11 -0.08 -23.95
CA SER A 218 -10.92 -1.30 -23.90
C SER A 218 -12.14 -1.16 -22.99
N VAL A 219 -12.01 -0.50 -21.83
CA VAL A 219 -13.16 -0.21 -20.96
C VAL A 219 -14.14 0.75 -21.62
N GLN A 220 -13.65 1.82 -22.26
CA GLN A 220 -14.49 2.78 -22.99
C GLN A 220 -15.20 2.15 -24.21
N ALA A 221 -14.63 1.07 -24.75
CA ALA A 221 -15.19 0.31 -25.86
C ALA A 221 -16.16 -0.81 -25.40
N GLY A 222 -16.37 -0.98 -24.09
CA GLY A 222 -17.25 -2.01 -23.53
C GLY A 222 -16.69 -3.43 -23.65
N LEU A 223 -15.36 -3.58 -23.72
CA LEU A 223 -14.68 -4.85 -24.00
C LEU A 223 -14.11 -5.56 -22.77
N VAL A 224 -14.24 -4.98 -21.57
CA VAL A 224 -13.70 -5.53 -20.32
C VAL A 224 -14.82 -6.15 -19.47
N PRO A 225 -14.89 -7.49 -19.33
CA PRO A 225 -15.95 -8.17 -18.58
C PRO A 225 -15.94 -7.88 -17.09
N GLY A 226 -17.14 -7.92 -16.50
CA GLY A 226 -17.41 -7.64 -15.08
C GLY A 226 -17.14 -6.21 -14.64
N ARG A 227 -16.70 -5.36 -15.57
CA ARG A 227 -16.67 -3.93 -15.37
C ARG A 227 -17.88 -3.31 -16.05
N ASP A 228 -18.50 -2.35 -15.38
CA ASP A 228 -19.56 -1.56 -15.99
C ASP A 228 -19.02 -0.96 -17.30
N ALA A 229 -19.71 -1.26 -18.40
CA ALA A 229 -19.34 -0.75 -19.70
C ALA A 229 -19.29 0.78 -19.61
N ASN A 230 -18.26 1.38 -20.20
CA ASN A 230 -18.13 2.84 -20.26
C ASN A 230 -17.97 3.53 -18.91
N SER A 231 -17.50 2.81 -17.89
CA SER A 231 -17.34 3.36 -16.54
C SER A 231 -16.09 4.21 -16.34
N MET A 232 -15.25 4.38 -17.37
CA MET A 232 -13.97 5.08 -17.24
C MET A 232 -13.81 6.26 -18.18
N ASP A 233 -13.62 7.42 -17.57
CA ASP A 233 -13.17 8.63 -18.25
C ASP A 233 -11.66 8.60 -18.46
N VAL A 234 -11.20 9.10 -19.61
CA VAL A 234 -9.77 9.25 -19.89
C VAL A 234 -9.53 10.70 -20.27
N VAL A 235 -8.73 11.37 -19.45
CA VAL A 235 -8.71 12.83 -19.35
C VAL A 235 -7.28 13.36 -19.30
N ASP A 236 -7.05 14.56 -19.80
CA ASP A 236 -5.77 15.24 -19.66
C ASP A 236 -5.63 15.90 -18.27
N GLY A 237 -4.47 16.51 -18.00
CA GLY A 237 -4.24 17.27 -16.77
C GLY A 237 -5.13 18.51 -16.59
N ASN A 238 -6.00 18.84 -17.55
CA ASN A 238 -7.02 19.88 -17.43
C ASN A 238 -8.44 19.29 -17.37
N ARG A 239 -8.57 17.98 -17.09
CA ARG A 239 -9.84 17.23 -17.02
C ARG A 239 -10.61 17.21 -18.34
N ARG A 240 -9.94 17.44 -19.46
CA ARG A 240 -10.57 17.39 -20.78
C ARG A 240 -10.45 15.96 -21.30
N GLN A 241 -11.56 15.45 -21.83
CA GLN A 241 -11.59 14.14 -22.47
C GLN A 241 -10.52 14.04 -23.55
N VAL A 242 -9.66 13.03 -23.45
CA VAL A 242 -8.65 12.74 -24.47
C VAL A 242 -9.25 11.79 -25.47
N SER A 243 -9.43 12.28 -26.70
CA SER A 243 -10.00 11.48 -27.78
C SER A 243 -9.10 10.30 -28.14
N LEU A 244 -9.69 9.28 -28.76
CA LEU A 244 -8.96 8.10 -29.20
C LEU A 244 -7.84 8.48 -30.19
N PHE A 245 -8.13 9.42 -31.11
CA PHE A 245 -7.13 9.96 -32.01
C PHE A 245 -5.92 10.56 -31.28
N ARG A 246 -6.13 11.38 -30.23
CA ARG A 246 -5.01 12.02 -29.51
C ARG A 246 -4.10 10.99 -28.85
N ARG A 247 -4.66 9.90 -28.34
CA ARG A 247 -3.88 8.77 -27.81
C ARG A 247 -3.05 8.09 -28.90
N MET A 248 -3.67 7.79 -30.05
CA MET A 248 -2.96 7.23 -31.20
C MET A 248 -1.84 8.16 -31.69
N GLU A 249 -2.11 9.46 -31.77
CA GLU A 249 -1.15 10.47 -32.20
C GLU A 249 0.07 10.50 -31.27
N ALA A 250 -0.17 10.50 -29.96
CA ALA A 250 0.89 10.54 -28.96
C ALA A 250 1.80 9.28 -29.02
N ILE A 251 1.22 8.09 -29.11
CA ILE A 251 1.99 6.84 -29.29
C ILE A 251 2.69 6.80 -30.66
N SER A 252 2.04 7.30 -31.71
CA SER A 252 2.66 7.37 -33.04
C SER A 252 3.89 8.28 -33.08
N ASN A 253 3.87 9.38 -32.33
CA ASN A 253 5.02 10.28 -32.23
C ASN A 253 6.20 9.58 -31.55
N TYR A 254 5.93 8.86 -30.46
CA TYR A 254 6.93 8.03 -29.79
C TYR A 254 7.51 6.95 -30.73
N VAL A 255 6.66 6.14 -31.39
CA VAL A 255 7.13 5.08 -32.29
C VAL A 255 7.96 5.64 -33.45
N ARG A 256 7.55 6.78 -34.02
CA ARG A 256 8.31 7.47 -35.09
C ARG A 256 9.66 8.01 -34.63
N TRP A 257 9.83 8.22 -33.34
CA TRP A 257 11.08 8.70 -32.76
C TRP A 257 11.99 7.55 -32.30
N ALA A 258 11.41 6.54 -31.65
CA ALA A 258 12.13 5.43 -31.01
C ALA A 258 12.61 4.38 -32.02
N ALA A 259 11.73 3.92 -32.93
CA ALA A 259 12.05 2.81 -33.82
C ALA A 259 13.26 3.08 -34.73
N PRO A 260 13.40 4.26 -35.37
CA PRO A 260 14.56 4.55 -36.21
C PRO A 260 15.88 4.67 -35.44
N LYS A 261 15.82 4.86 -34.12
CA LYS A 261 16.99 4.92 -33.22
C LYS A 261 17.40 3.55 -32.69
N GLY A 262 16.72 2.47 -33.10
CA GLY A 262 17.01 1.10 -32.66
C GLY A 262 16.37 0.70 -31.34
N PHE A 263 15.40 1.48 -30.83
CA PHE A 263 14.65 1.08 -29.65
C PHE A 263 13.68 -0.08 -29.94
N ASP A 264 13.52 -0.95 -28.95
CA ASP A 264 12.39 -1.86 -28.88
C ASP A 264 11.10 -1.06 -28.67
N VAL A 265 10.25 -1.08 -29.69
CA VAL A 265 8.95 -0.40 -29.71
C VAL A 265 7.79 -1.38 -29.72
N SER A 266 8.02 -2.66 -29.45
CA SER A 266 7.03 -3.74 -29.53
C SER A 266 5.70 -3.39 -28.85
N VAL A 267 5.74 -2.99 -27.59
CA VAL A 267 4.53 -2.63 -26.81
C VAL A 267 3.85 -1.37 -27.37
N GLY A 268 4.61 -0.32 -27.69
CA GLY A 268 4.07 0.93 -28.23
C GLY A 268 3.45 0.75 -29.62
N ALA A 269 4.13 0.04 -30.51
CA ALA A 269 3.67 -0.26 -31.86
C ALA A 269 2.44 -1.18 -31.85
N THR A 270 2.44 -2.22 -31.00
CA THR A 270 1.29 -3.11 -30.81
C THR A 270 0.09 -2.33 -30.27
N THR A 271 0.28 -1.49 -29.25
CA THR A 271 -0.77 -0.64 -28.70
C THR A 271 -1.35 0.30 -29.76
N LEU A 272 -0.50 0.96 -30.56
CA LEU A 272 -0.94 1.84 -31.65
C LEU A 272 -1.81 1.09 -32.67
N VAL A 273 -1.36 -0.08 -33.11
CA VAL A 273 -2.08 -0.92 -34.08
C VAL A 273 -3.40 -1.41 -33.51
N ARG A 274 -3.42 -1.88 -32.25
CA ARG A 274 -4.64 -2.31 -31.55
C ARG A 274 -5.65 -1.16 -31.42
N LEU A 275 -5.20 0.07 -31.10
CA LEU A 275 -6.06 1.27 -31.09
C LEU A 275 -6.61 1.61 -32.49
N MET A 276 -5.79 1.53 -33.53
CA MET A 276 -6.23 1.72 -34.93
C MET A 276 -7.28 0.68 -35.33
N HIS A 277 -7.07 -0.59 -34.96
CA HIS A 277 -8.02 -1.66 -35.20
C HIS A 277 -9.34 -1.41 -34.45
N MET A 278 -9.27 -1.07 -33.16
CA MET A 278 -10.45 -0.73 -32.35
C MET A 278 -11.25 0.41 -32.98
N SER A 279 -10.58 1.45 -33.49
CA SER A 279 -11.27 2.54 -34.18
C SER A 279 -12.07 2.07 -35.40
N ASP A 280 -11.53 1.13 -36.17
CA ASP A 280 -12.20 0.55 -37.35
C ASP A 280 -13.37 -0.35 -36.95
N GLN A 281 -13.22 -1.09 -35.85
CA GLN A 281 -14.30 -1.90 -35.30
C GLN A 281 -15.46 -1.02 -34.78
N ILE A 282 -15.16 0.11 -34.13
CA ILE A 282 -16.20 1.06 -33.70
C ILE A 282 -16.98 1.60 -34.90
N GLU A 283 -16.30 2.02 -35.98
CA GLU A 283 -17.00 2.53 -37.17
C GLU A 283 -17.74 1.42 -37.92
N ALA A 284 -17.17 0.22 -38.01
CA ALA A 284 -17.87 -0.93 -38.56
C ALA A 284 -19.18 -1.22 -37.80
N ALA A 285 -19.15 -1.18 -36.46
CA ALA A 285 -20.34 -1.41 -35.64
C ALA A 285 -21.41 -0.35 -35.90
N LYS A 286 -21.03 0.94 -35.95
CA LYS A 286 -21.94 2.05 -36.24
C LYS A 286 -22.57 1.97 -37.63
N GLU A 287 -21.85 1.41 -38.59
CA GLU A 287 -22.32 1.19 -39.96
C GLU A 287 -23.12 -0.13 -40.11
N GLY A 288 -23.35 -0.87 -39.03
CA GLY A 288 -24.03 -2.17 -39.05
C GLY A 288 -23.21 -3.29 -39.72
N ARG A 289 -21.91 -3.08 -39.92
CA ARG A 289 -20.99 -4.10 -40.43
C ARG A 289 -20.54 -5.04 -39.29
N PRO A 290 -20.11 -6.27 -39.61
CA PRO A 290 -19.57 -7.18 -38.60
C PRO A 290 -18.45 -6.52 -37.79
N SER A 291 -18.64 -6.46 -36.48
CA SER A 291 -17.71 -5.83 -35.54
C SER A 291 -17.63 -6.61 -34.23
N LEU A 292 -16.56 -6.38 -33.49
CA LEU A 292 -16.34 -6.86 -32.12
C LEU A 292 -16.97 -5.92 -31.07
N ILE A 293 -17.32 -4.70 -31.48
CA ILE A 293 -17.85 -3.64 -30.62
C ILE A 293 -19.36 -3.67 -30.60
N ASP A 294 -19.93 -3.52 -29.40
CA ASP A 294 -21.35 -3.31 -29.18
C ASP A 294 -21.61 -1.80 -29.00
N THR A 295 -22.36 -1.18 -29.91
CA THR A 295 -22.59 0.27 -29.90
C THR A 295 -23.37 0.76 -28.68
N ASP A 296 -24.17 -0.11 -28.07
CA ASP A 296 -24.96 0.22 -26.89
C ASP A 296 -24.08 0.34 -25.64
N ASN A 297 -22.90 -0.30 -25.69
CA ASN A 297 -21.90 -0.33 -24.65
C ASN A 297 -20.67 0.53 -24.99
N LEU A 298 -20.85 1.63 -25.75
CA LEU A 298 -19.79 2.59 -26.04
C LEU A 298 -19.82 3.84 -25.17
N HIS A 299 -18.65 4.25 -24.70
CA HIS A 299 -18.52 5.46 -23.91
C HIS A 299 -18.88 6.67 -24.77
N PRO A 300 -19.50 7.73 -24.22
CA PRO A 300 -19.88 8.91 -25.01
C PRO A 300 -18.75 9.48 -25.87
N SER A 301 -17.50 9.43 -25.40
CA SER A 301 -16.32 9.88 -26.15
C SER A 301 -16.02 9.04 -27.40
N LEU A 302 -16.41 7.75 -27.44
CA LEU A 302 -16.27 6.85 -28.59
C LEU A 302 -17.53 6.79 -29.44
N ALA A 303 -18.71 6.92 -28.81
CA ALA A 303 -19.99 6.96 -29.49
C ALA A 303 -20.11 8.23 -30.37
N LYS A 304 -19.72 9.40 -29.85
CA LYS A 304 -19.92 10.71 -30.51
C LYS A 304 -18.63 11.33 -31.06
N ARG A 305 -17.85 10.54 -31.81
CA ARG A 305 -16.61 11.02 -32.45
C ARG A 305 -16.89 12.02 -33.56
N ALA A 306 -16.15 13.13 -33.57
CA ALA A 306 -16.30 14.16 -34.59
C ALA A 306 -15.76 13.69 -35.94
N GLN A 307 -16.38 14.12 -37.05
CA GLN A 307 -15.89 13.82 -38.41
C GLN A 307 -14.44 14.27 -38.65
N LYS A 308 -14.02 15.36 -38.01
CA LYS A 308 -12.63 15.83 -38.04
C LYS A 308 -11.68 14.80 -37.42
N GLU A 309 -12.08 14.15 -36.33
CA GLU A 309 -11.31 13.10 -35.66
C GLU A 309 -11.19 11.86 -36.56
N LEU A 310 -12.29 11.40 -37.15
CA LEU A 310 -12.30 10.23 -38.04
C LEU A 310 -11.37 10.43 -39.25
N LYS A 311 -11.40 11.62 -39.86
CA LYS A 311 -10.47 12.00 -40.94
C LYS A 311 -9.02 12.01 -40.47
N ALA A 312 -8.76 12.47 -39.24
CA ALA A 312 -7.41 12.49 -38.66
C ALA A 312 -6.89 11.06 -38.40
N VAL A 313 -7.73 10.16 -37.89
CA VAL A 313 -7.40 8.73 -37.73
C VAL A 313 -7.10 8.08 -39.08
N ALA A 314 -7.94 8.30 -40.09
CA ALA A 314 -7.73 7.74 -41.43
C ALA A 314 -6.39 8.21 -42.03
N ARG A 315 -6.07 9.50 -41.86
CA ARG A 315 -4.77 10.06 -42.28
C ARG A 315 -3.62 9.43 -41.50
N LEU A 316 -3.74 9.30 -40.18
CA LEU A 316 -2.69 8.72 -39.35
C LEU A 316 -2.41 7.27 -39.73
N LYS A 317 -3.44 6.44 -39.96
CA LYS A 317 -3.27 5.06 -40.44
C LYS A 317 -2.57 5.00 -41.79
N ALA A 318 -2.98 5.84 -42.74
CA ALA A 318 -2.36 5.89 -44.07
C ALA A 318 -0.88 6.30 -44.03
N GLN A 319 -0.50 7.10 -43.03
CA GLN A 319 0.86 7.56 -42.78
C GLN A 319 1.70 6.52 -42.03
N MET A 320 1.16 5.96 -40.95
CA MET A 320 1.86 5.03 -40.08
C MET A 320 2.00 3.64 -40.66
N GLY A 321 1.05 3.18 -41.48
CA GLY A 321 1.11 1.84 -42.09
C GLY A 321 2.43 1.51 -42.78
N PRO A 322 2.87 2.32 -43.76
CA PRO A 322 4.17 2.13 -44.41
C PRO A 322 5.36 2.29 -43.45
N PHE A 323 5.29 3.21 -42.49
CA PHE A 323 6.36 3.41 -41.50
C PHE A 323 6.53 2.19 -40.58
N LEU A 324 5.42 1.63 -40.08
CA LEU A 324 5.43 0.42 -39.27
C LEU A 324 5.96 -0.76 -40.09
N LYS A 325 5.60 -0.86 -41.38
CA LYS A 325 6.13 -1.88 -42.29
C LYS A 325 7.66 -1.85 -42.36
N GLU A 326 8.23 -0.65 -42.41
CA GLU A 326 9.68 -0.44 -42.56
C GLU A 326 10.45 -0.61 -41.25
N HIS A 327 9.90 -0.14 -40.12
CA HIS A 327 10.67 0.01 -38.88
C HIS A 327 10.24 -0.88 -37.71
N ALA A 328 9.04 -1.47 -37.73
CA ALA A 328 8.49 -2.15 -36.55
C ALA A 328 7.60 -3.37 -36.84
N ALA A 329 7.51 -3.83 -38.10
CA ALA A 329 6.56 -4.87 -38.51
C ALA A 329 6.78 -6.20 -37.78
N ASP A 330 8.04 -6.53 -37.53
CA ASP A 330 8.54 -7.70 -36.81
C ASP A 330 8.31 -7.63 -35.29
N GLN A 331 8.04 -6.43 -34.77
CA GLN A 331 7.88 -6.17 -33.33
C GLN A 331 6.41 -6.09 -32.89
N ILE A 332 5.48 -6.03 -33.85
CA ILE A 332 4.06 -5.89 -33.56
C ILE A 332 3.45 -7.27 -33.36
N ASP A 333 2.72 -7.43 -32.26
CA ASP A 333 1.81 -8.55 -32.12
C ASP A 333 0.52 -8.30 -32.93
N TRP A 334 0.33 -9.13 -33.95
CA TRP A 334 -0.80 -9.08 -34.88
C TRP A 334 -1.91 -10.08 -34.54
N GLU A 335 -1.76 -10.84 -33.45
CA GLU A 335 -2.72 -11.89 -33.08
C GLU A 335 -4.15 -11.32 -33.00
N ASP A 336 -5.11 -12.10 -33.50
CA ASP A 336 -6.54 -11.77 -33.49
C ASP A 336 -6.97 -10.49 -34.25
N LEU A 337 -6.06 -9.78 -34.95
CA LEU A 337 -6.40 -8.59 -35.77
C LEU A 337 -6.83 -8.94 -37.21
N GLY A 338 -6.38 -10.08 -37.72
CA GLY A 338 -6.74 -10.65 -39.02
C GLY A 338 -5.87 -10.17 -40.20
N ASP A 339 -5.34 -11.14 -40.95
CA ASP A 339 -4.34 -10.94 -42.01
C ASP A 339 -4.73 -9.91 -43.07
N LYS A 340 -6.01 -9.89 -43.46
CA LYS A 340 -6.51 -8.93 -44.45
C LYS A 340 -6.44 -7.49 -43.93
N TRP A 341 -6.74 -7.27 -42.65
CA TRP A 341 -6.68 -5.93 -42.07
C TRP A 341 -5.24 -5.47 -41.90
N GLN A 342 -4.35 -6.36 -41.43
CA GLN A 342 -2.91 -6.12 -41.37
C GLN A 342 -2.35 -5.74 -42.76
N ALA A 343 -2.61 -6.55 -43.79
CA ALA A 343 -2.13 -6.28 -45.14
C ALA A 343 -2.61 -4.92 -45.68
N ASN A 344 -3.87 -4.56 -45.41
CA ASN A 344 -4.44 -3.27 -45.79
C ASN A 344 -3.78 -2.10 -45.03
N LEU A 345 -3.50 -2.25 -43.74
CA LEU A 345 -2.83 -1.22 -42.96
C LEU A 345 -1.43 -0.94 -43.53
N LEU A 346 -0.67 -1.99 -43.84
CA LEU A 346 0.73 -1.90 -44.29
C LEU A 346 0.90 -1.44 -45.75
N THR A 347 -0.17 -1.32 -46.55
CA THR A 347 -0.13 -0.98 -48.00
C THR A 347 -0.52 0.48 -48.32
N GLY A 348 -0.46 1.37 -47.32
CA GLY A 348 -0.77 2.81 -47.47
C GLY A 348 0.09 3.55 -48.51
N LYS A 349 -0.38 4.71 -48.99
CA LYS A 349 0.22 5.44 -50.14
C LYS A 349 1.31 6.46 -49.81
N LYS A 350 1.71 6.65 -48.54
CA LYS A 350 2.78 7.60 -48.15
C LYS A 350 3.31 7.32 -46.74
N GLY A 351 4.59 6.98 -46.59
CA GLY A 351 5.25 6.95 -45.29
C GLY A 351 5.47 8.36 -44.73
N VAL A 352 5.36 8.54 -43.42
CA VAL A 352 5.80 9.75 -42.72
C VAL A 352 7.27 9.63 -42.31
N LYS A 353 7.95 10.77 -42.22
CA LYS A 353 9.34 10.85 -41.74
C LYS A 353 9.39 10.57 -40.22
N PRO A 354 10.57 10.15 -39.70
CA PRO A 354 10.85 10.13 -38.26
C PRO A 354 10.46 11.44 -37.57
N ALA A 355 10.07 11.35 -36.30
CA ALA A 355 9.67 12.52 -35.52
C ALA A 355 10.91 13.22 -34.95
N THR A 356 11.42 14.24 -35.65
CA THR A 356 12.59 15.04 -35.23
C THR A 356 12.25 16.08 -34.17
N GLU A 357 10.98 16.48 -34.06
CA GLU A 357 10.51 17.45 -33.04
C GLU A 357 10.74 16.96 -31.61
N LEU A 358 10.72 15.63 -31.39
CA LEU A 358 11.05 15.03 -30.10
C LEU A 358 12.56 15.04 -29.82
N ASP A 359 13.41 15.11 -30.85
CA ASP A 359 14.87 15.23 -30.67
C ASP A 359 15.26 16.61 -30.12
N GLU A 360 14.55 17.66 -30.55
CA GLU A 360 14.72 19.02 -30.01
C GLU A 360 14.21 19.15 -28.56
N GLN A 361 13.20 18.36 -28.19
CA GLN A 361 12.60 18.37 -26.84
C GLN A 361 13.31 17.43 -25.85
N ILE A 362 13.97 16.38 -26.35
CA ILE A 362 14.69 15.38 -25.56
C ILE A 362 16.16 15.35 -25.99
N PRO A 363 16.96 16.34 -25.56
CA PRO A 363 18.38 16.34 -25.87
C PRO A 363 19.07 15.17 -25.16
N PHE A 364 19.85 14.40 -25.92
CA PHE A 364 20.69 13.31 -25.41
C PHE A 364 22.13 13.76 -25.14
N ASP A 365 22.58 14.80 -25.83
CA ASP A 365 23.91 15.37 -25.71
C ASP A 365 24.11 15.92 -24.27
N ASP A 366 25.31 15.76 -23.73
CA ASP A 366 25.70 16.13 -22.35
C ASP A 366 24.99 15.41 -21.18
N TRP A 367 24.14 14.41 -21.44
CA TRP A 367 23.51 13.63 -20.36
C TRP A 367 24.51 12.75 -19.60
N GLY A 368 25.49 12.16 -20.32
CA GLY A 368 26.53 11.29 -19.77
C GLY A 368 27.64 12.01 -18.99
N THR A 369 27.78 13.34 -19.13
CA THR A 369 28.89 14.13 -18.53
C THR A 369 28.51 14.85 -17.24
N LYS A 370 27.22 14.92 -16.90
CA LYS A 370 26.74 15.51 -15.64
C LYS A 370 27.08 14.60 -14.46
N LYS A 371 27.76 15.13 -13.43
CA LYS A 371 27.99 14.41 -12.16
C LYS A 371 26.67 13.96 -11.55
N ALA A 372 26.68 12.76 -10.98
CA ALA A 372 25.63 12.22 -10.11
C ALA A 372 25.17 13.29 -9.11
N ARG A 373 23.86 13.54 -9.04
CA ARG A 373 23.27 14.55 -8.13
C ARG A 373 22.87 13.87 -6.83
N THR A 374 23.86 13.35 -6.09
CA THR A 374 23.68 12.70 -4.78
C THR A 374 22.73 11.48 -4.81
N ALA A 375 23.02 10.46 -4.01
CA ALA A 375 22.10 9.34 -3.81
C ALA A 375 20.72 9.84 -3.37
N PHE A 376 19.67 9.08 -3.69
CA PHE A 376 18.27 9.33 -3.32
C PHE A 376 18.13 9.66 -1.82
N ALA A 377 18.32 10.93 -1.48
CA ALA A 377 17.98 11.49 -0.19
C ALA A 377 16.51 11.84 -0.31
N GLY A 378 15.63 10.88 -0.03
CA GLY A 378 14.19 11.00 -0.28
C GLY A 378 13.63 12.39 0.04
N PHE A 379 12.57 12.80 -0.64
CA PHE A 379 11.98 14.15 -0.66
C PHE A 379 12.18 15.04 0.58
N LYS A 380 12.65 16.27 0.38
CA LYS A 380 12.20 17.40 1.22
C LYS A 380 10.98 18.00 0.54
N THR A 381 9.90 18.18 1.29
CA THR A 381 8.67 18.83 0.81
C THR A 381 8.52 20.19 1.48
N ASP A 382 8.31 21.21 0.67
CA ASP A 382 8.15 22.62 1.00
C ASP A 382 6.68 23.09 0.87
N THR A 383 5.78 22.17 0.49
CA THR A 383 4.33 22.42 0.44
C THR A 383 3.66 21.91 1.72
N THR A 384 3.08 22.85 2.48
CA THR A 384 2.37 22.60 3.75
C THR A 384 1.02 21.89 3.59
N ASP A 385 0.46 21.85 2.37
CA ASP A 385 -0.98 21.60 2.20
C ASP A 385 -1.32 20.19 1.71
N ILE A 386 -0.34 19.41 1.22
CA ILE A 386 -0.54 18.02 0.77
C ILE A 386 0.62 17.17 1.27
N HIS A 387 0.44 16.55 2.44
CA HIS A 387 1.43 15.67 3.08
C HIS A 387 1.60 14.36 2.30
N VAL A 388 2.23 14.41 1.12
CA VAL A 388 2.64 13.17 0.43
C VAL A 388 3.79 12.57 1.21
N TYR A 389 3.57 11.35 1.70
CA TYR A 389 4.51 10.55 2.48
C TYR A 389 5.90 10.57 1.86
N ARG A 390 6.91 10.96 2.65
CA ARG A 390 8.30 10.71 2.31
C ARG A 390 8.50 9.20 2.31
N LEU A 391 8.55 8.62 1.12
CA LEU A 391 8.91 7.22 0.89
C LEU A 391 10.41 7.07 1.13
N LYS A 392 10.81 6.99 2.41
CA LYS A 392 12.16 6.57 2.79
C LYS A 392 12.20 5.03 2.73
N GLY A 393 13.24 4.48 2.12
CA GLY A 393 13.39 3.03 1.92
C GLY A 393 13.48 2.22 3.22
N ASP A 394 13.98 2.83 4.29
CA ASP A 394 14.06 2.17 5.60
C ASP A 394 12.80 2.43 6.44
N TYR A 395 11.74 1.67 6.12
CA TYR A 395 10.47 1.75 6.84
C TYR A 395 10.56 1.42 8.32
N PHE A 396 11.63 0.81 8.84
CA PHE A 396 11.81 0.50 10.26
C PHE A 396 13.16 0.99 10.79
N GLY A 397 13.70 2.05 10.17
CA GLY A 397 14.97 2.66 10.53
C GLY A 397 14.95 3.42 11.85
N SER A 398 16.15 3.72 12.35
CA SER A 398 16.38 4.37 13.64
C SER A 398 15.84 5.80 13.73
N ASP A 399 15.57 6.45 12.59
CA ASP A 399 15.00 7.80 12.50
C ASP A 399 13.52 7.87 12.89
N THR A 400 12.92 6.73 13.23
CA THR A 400 11.51 6.62 13.65
C THR A 400 11.31 6.07 15.06
N HIS A 401 12.40 5.87 15.78
CA HIS A 401 12.35 5.39 17.16
C HIS A 401 11.79 6.48 18.08
N SER A 402 10.99 6.07 19.06
CA SER A 402 10.53 6.98 20.09
C SER A 402 11.68 7.38 21.01
N MET A 403 11.63 8.63 21.48
CA MET A 403 12.55 9.12 22.50
C MET A 403 12.40 8.41 23.85
N LEU A 404 11.23 7.81 24.12
CA LEU A 404 10.93 7.06 25.34
C LEU A 404 10.11 5.81 25.04
N PHE A 405 10.30 4.76 25.84
CA PHE A 405 9.52 3.52 25.77
C PHE A 405 9.61 2.80 24.43
N GLU A 406 10.72 2.98 23.71
CA GLU A 406 10.93 2.33 22.42
C GLU A 406 11.17 0.84 22.61
N ASP A 407 10.14 0.02 22.36
CA ASP A 407 10.15 -1.45 22.50
C ASP A 407 10.93 -2.17 21.40
N ASP A 408 11.14 -1.52 20.24
CA ASP A 408 11.89 -2.06 19.11
C ASP A 408 11.39 -3.47 18.72
N THR A 409 10.06 -3.63 18.67
CA THR A 409 9.38 -4.90 18.37
C THR A 409 9.92 -5.49 17.07
N TYR A 410 10.13 -4.64 16.06
CA TYR A 410 10.62 -5.05 14.74
C TYR A 410 11.97 -5.78 14.81
N ASN A 411 12.99 -5.24 15.49
CA ASN A 411 14.31 -5.86 15.51
C ASN A 411 14.44 -6.97 16.56
N ARG A 412 13.64 -6.94 17.65
CA ARG A 412 13.83 -7.80 18.82
C ARG A 412 12.88 -8.98 18.92
N ARG A 413 11.67 -8.88 18.34
CA ARG A 413 10.61 -9.87 18.52
C ARG A 413 10.18 -10.55 17.22
N LEU A 414 10.40 -9.90 16.09
CA LEU A 414 10.00 -10.47 14.81
C LEU A 414 11.04 -11.47 14.31
N ASN A 415 10.54 -12.56 13.72
CA ASN A 415 11.41 -13.46 12.99
C ASN A 415 11.89 -12.82 11.67
N GLU A 416 12.87 -13.43 11.02
CA GLU A 416 13.44 -12.90 9.78
C GLU A 416 12.41 -12.74 8.66
N ARG A 417 11.51 -13.73 8.49
CA ARG A 417 10.43 -13.69 7.49
C ARG A 417 9.51 -12.49 7.71
N GLU A 418 9.08 -12.27 8.95
CA GLU A 418 8.23 -11.13 9.31
C GLU A 418 8.92 -9.79 9.04
N ARG A 419 10.20 -9.66 9.38
CA ARG A 419 10.98 -8.44 9.09
C ARG A 419 11.07 -8.15 7.60
N LEU A 420 11.10 -9.18 6.75
CA LEU A 420 11.15 -9.00 5.30
C LEU A 420 9.76 -8.68 4.69
N ILE A 421 8.69 -9.26 5.23
CA ILE A 421 7.31 -9.07 4.74
C ILE A 421 6.75 -7.70 5.10
N LEU A 422 6.98 -7.21 6.34
CA LEU A 422 6.29 -6.01 6.83
C LEU A 422 6.56 -4.74 6.03
N PRO A 423 7.82 -4.40 5.65
CA PRO A 423 8.08 -3.23 4.82
C PRO A 423 7.36 -3.30 3.46
N PHE A 424 7.28 -4.49 2.88
CA PHE A 424 6.59 -4.70 1.60
C PHE A 424 5.08 -4.43 1.71
N LEU A 425 4.42 -4.99 2.73
CA LEU A 425 3.00 -4.74 2.98
C LEU A 425 2.73 -3.26 3.31
N LEU A 426 3.67 -2.60 3.99
CA LEU A 426 3.53 -1.19 4.38
C LEU A 426 3.59 -0.28 3.15
N ALA A 427 4.57 -0.48 2.28
CA ALA A 427 4.69 0.26 1.03
C ALA A 427 3.48 0.06 0.10
N ALA A 428 2.98 -1.17 -0.02
CA ALA A 428 1.76 -1.45 -0.78
C ALA A 428 0.54 -0.74 -0.15
N SER A 429 0.44 -0.71 1.19
CA SER A 429 -0.64 -0.02 1.89
C SER A 429 -0.59 1.51 1.72
N GLU A 430 0.60 2.10 1.62
CA GLU A 430 0.82 3.54 1.43
C GLU A 430 0.66 4.00 -0.05
N THR A 431 0.35 3.10 -0.97
CA THR A 431 0.07 3.43 -2.40
C THR A 431 -1.25 4.19 -2.57
N ALA A 432 -2.22 3.98 -1.67
CA ALA A 432 -3.49 4.70 -1.66
C ALA A 432 -3.35 6.01 -0.86
N LEU A 433 -3.48 7.14 -1.54
CA LEU A 433 -3.43 8.49 -0.97
C LEU A 433 -4.86 9.01 -0.73
N PRO A 434 -5.13 9.64 0.43
CA PRO A 434 -6.46 10.18 0.72
C PRO A 434 -6.83 11.31 -0.24
N PRO A 435 -8.13 11.62 -0.42
CA PRO A 435 -8.58 12.75 -1.23
C PRO A 435 -8.10 14.10 -0.67
N ALA A 436 -7.89 15.09 -1.52
CA ALA A 436 -7.43 16.42 -1.06
C ALA A 436 -8.46 17.15 -0.19
N SER A 437 -9.76 16.96 -0.42
CA SER A 437 -10.83 17.55 0.41
C SER A 437 -10.96 16.90 1.78
N LYS A 438 -10.44 15.68 1.93
CA LYS A 438 -10.40 14.92 3.19
C LYS A 438 -9.04 14.26 3.39
N PRO A 439 -7.98 15.03 3.68
CA PRO A 439 -6.60 14.55 3.61
C PRO A 439 -6.19 13.63 4.77
N LYS A 440 -7.09 13.39 5.74
CA LYS A 440 -6.79 12.60 6.94
C LYS A 440 -7.05 11.12 6.72
N VAL A 441 -6.21 10.28 7.31
CA VAL A 441 -6.39 8.81 7.35
C VAL A 441 -6.77 8.36 8.76
N ALA A 442 -7.81 7.53 8.86
CA ALA A 442 -8.21 6.90 10.11
C ALA A 442 -7.81 5.43 10.20
N LEU A 443 -7.44 4.99 11.40
CA LEU A 443 -7.29 3.60 11.78
C LEU A 443 -8.32 3.25 12.86
N VAL A 444 -9.14 2.24 12.60
CA VAL A 444 -10.15 1.72 13.54
C VAL A 444 -9.65 0.42 14.17
N LEU A 445 -9.49 0.45 15.48
CA LEU A 445 -9.08 -0.70 16.28
C LEU A 445 -10.31 -1.38 16.90
N GLY A 446 -10.56 -2.63 16.48
CA GLY A 446 -11.60 -3.50 17.02
C GLY A 446 -11.11 -4.94 17.07
N ASP A 447 -10.98 -5.50 18.27
CA ASP A 447 -10.42 -6.84 18.47
C ASP A 447 -11.55 -7.85 18.37
N PRO A 448 -11.53 -8.75 17.36
CA PRO A 448 -12.55 -9.77 17.22
C PRO A 448 -12.71 -10.60 18.50
N LYS A 449 -11.66 -10.74 19.31
CA LYS A 449 -11.63 -11.61 20.48
C LYS A 449 -12.02 -10.94 21.79
N THR A 450 -11.95 -9.61 21.88
CA THR A 450 -12.14 -8.87 23.14
C THR A 450 -13.13 -7.71 23.04
N GLY A 451 -13.83 -7.55 21.91
CA GLY A 451 -14.89 -6.55 21.75
C GLY A 451 -16.18 -6.86 22.52
N ASN A 452 -17.18 -5.97 22.43
CA ASN A 452 -18.44 -6.01 23.21
C ASN A 452 -19.11 -7.38 23.30
N ALA A 453 -19.24 -8.12 22.19
CA ALA A 453 -19.88 -9.43 22.22
C ALA A 453 -19.11 -10.45 23.07
N ALA A 454 -17.78 -10.31 23.15
CA ALA A 454 -16.93 -11.14 24.00
C ALA A 454 -17.04 -10.71 25.46
N MET A 455 -17.17 -9.41 25.74
CA MET A 455 -17.44 -8.92 27.09
C MET A 455 -18.78 -9.43 27.64
N ASP A 456 -19.85 -9.29 26.86
CA ASP A 456 -21.18 -9.80 27.24
C ASP A 456 -21.13 -11.30 27.51
N ALA A 457 -20.40 -12.05 26.66
CA ALA A 457 -20.26 -13.49 26.81
C ALA A 457 -19.40 -13.88 28.03
N ALA A 458 -18.33 -13.13 28.32
CA ALA A 458 -17.51 -13.37 29.50
C ALA A 458 -18.30 -13.09 30.79
N GLU A 459 -19.10 -12.01 30.82
CA GLU A 459 -19.96 -11.68 31.94
C GLU A 459 -21.03 -12.76 32.20
N ILE A 460 -21.71 -13.22 31.14
CA ILE A 460 -22.72 -14.29 31.24
C ILE A 460 -22.12 -15.58 31.81
N GLU A 461 -20.87 -15.88 31.46
CA GLU A 461 -20.17 -17.10 31.89
C GLU A 461 -19.38 -16.93 33.19
N GLY A 462 -19.36 -15.71 33.77
CA GLY A 462 -18.54 -15.41 34.95
C GLY A 462 -17.03 -15.55 34.71
N ILE A 463 -16.57 -15.33 33.48
CA ILE A 463 -15.15 -15.42 33.10
C ILE A 463 -14.48 -14.06 33.37
N GLU A 464 -13.57 -14.04 34.35
CA GLU A 464 -12.86 -12.82 34.72
C GLU A 464 -11.73 -12.46 33.74
N ASN A 465 -11.04 -13.48 33.21
CA ASN A 465 -10.00 -13.30 32.19
C ASN A 465 -10.55 -13.60 30.79
N ILE A 466 -10.84 -12.55 30.02
CA ILE A 466 -11.40 -12.71 28.66
C ILE A 466 -10.51 -13.54 27.72
N ALA A 467 -9.22 -13.69 28.01
CA ALA A 467 -8.32 -14.57 27.25
C ALA A 467 -8.69 -16.06 27.39
N GLU A 468 -9.45 -16.43 28.42
CA GLU A 468 -9.95 -17.79 28.66
C GLU A 468 -11.25 -18.09 27.91
N LEU A 469 -11.98 -17.05 27.49
CA LEU A 469 -13.26 -17.16 26.78
C LEU A 469 -13.19 -18.04 25.52
N PRO A 470 -12.15 -17.98 24.66
CA PRO A 470 -12.02 -18.90 23.53
C PRO A 470 -11.91 -20.37 23.98
N GLY A 471 -11.22 -20.63 25.09
CA GLY A 471 -11.09 -21.96 25.66
C GLY A 471 -12.41 -22.48 26.24
N ALA A 472 -13.12 -21.62 26.98
CA ALA A 472 -14.41 -21.95 27.58
C ALA A 472 -15.52 -22.17 26.54
N LYS A 473 -15.56 -21.36 25.48
CA LYS A 473 -16.58 -21.43 24.43
C LYS A 473 -16.23 -22.41 23.30
N GLY A 474 -14.97 -22.79 23.16
CA GLY A 474 -14.51 -23.67 22.07
C GLY A 474 -14.94 -23.16 20.69
N LYS A 475 -15.73 -23.97 19.96
CA LYS A 475 -16.19 -23.62 18.60
C LYS A 475 -17.19 -22.46 18.57
N ASP A 476 -17.95 -22.26 19.65
CA ASP A 476 -18.99 -21.23 19.73
C ASP A 476 -18.39 -19.81 19.82
N PHE A 477 -17.12 -19.73 20.23
CA PHE A 477 -16.37 -18.48 20.21
C PHE A 477 -16.31 -17.83 18.81
N ASN A 478 -16.33 -18.64 17.75
CA ASN A 478 -16.30 -18.13 16.39
C ASN A 478 -17.53 -17.25 16.06
N ALA A 479 -18.70 -17.55 16.63
CA ALA A 479 -19.89 -16.74 16.45
C ALA A 479 -19.74 -15.37 17.13
N ILE A 480 -19.15 -15.34 18.33
CA ILE A 480 -18.82 -14.12 19.08
C ILE A 480 -17.83 -13.26 18.28
N ALA A 481 -16.74 -13.87 17.81
CA ALA A 481 -15.73 -13.17 17.04
C ALA A 481 -16.28 -12.57 15.73
N ARG A 482 -17.15 -13.31 15.03
CA ARG A 482 -17.84 -12.80 13.82
C ARG A 482 -18.75 -11.62 14.12
N ARG A 483 -19.43 -11.60 15.28
CA ARG A 483 -20.26 -10.47 15.69
C ARG A 483 -19.42 -9.22 15.90
N ASN A 484 -18.30 -9.34 16.61
CA ASN A 484 -17.36 -8.22 16.79
C ASN A 484 -16.80 -7.70 15.45
N VAL A 485 -16.47 -8.59 14.50
CA VAL A 485 -16.04 -8.17 13.14
C VAL A 485 -17.17 -7.44 12.40
N SER A 486 -18.42 -7.90 12.52
CA SER A 486 -19.57 -7.21 11.92
C SER A 486 -19.78 -5.82 12.53
N ASP A 487 -19.63 -5.69 13.84
CA ASP A 487 -19.79 -4.41 14.54
C ASP A 487 -18.66 -3.43 14.16
N LEU A 488 -17.42 -3.93 14.03
CA LEU A 488 -16.30 -3.15 13.48
C LEU A 488 -16.59 -2.67 12.05
N GLY A 489 -17.14 -3.52 11.18
CA GLY A 489 -17.52 -3.13 9.82
C GLY A 489 -18.58 -2.02 9.79
N ARG A 490 -19.62 -2.10 10.65
CA ARG A 490 -20.63 -1.05 10.79
C ARG A 490 -20.04 0.25 11.33
N LEU A 491 -19.15 0.16 12.32
CA LEU A 491 -18.44 1.31 12.87
C LEU A 491 -17.58 1.97 11.78
N THR A 492 -16.76 1.22 11.06
CA THR A 492 -15.96 1.73 9.95
C THR A 492 -16.81 2.47 8.91
N GLU A 493 -17.95 1.92 8.52
CA GLU A 493 -18.87 2.56 7.57
C GLU A 493 -19.52 3.84 8.13
N MET A 494 -19.88 3.85 9.41
CA MET A 494 -20.36 5.06 10.10
C MET A 494 -19.26 6.13 10.14
N LEU A 495 -18.02 5.75 10.47
CA LEU A 495 -16.89 6.66 10.58
C LEU A 495 -16.54 7.30 9.25
N ARG A 496 -16.61 6.54 8.13
CA ARG A 496 -16.46 7.08 6.77
C ARG A 496 -17.42 8.25 6.48
N LYS A 497 -18.59 8.26 7.11
CA LYS A 497 -19.62 9.31 6.95
C LYS A 497 -19.47 10.46 7.94
N LYS A 498 -19.09 10.14 9.19
CA LYS A 498 -19.08 11.09 10.31
C LYS A 498 -17.79 11.89 10.44
N PHE A 499 -16.64 11.30 10.10
CA PHE A 499 -15.34 11.93 10.26
C PHE A 499 -14.89 12.63 8.98
N ASP A 500 -14.14 13.71 9.16
CA ASP A 500 -13.41 14.38 8.08
C ASP A 500 -12.13 13.59 7.72
N VAL A 501 -12.35 12.37 7.21
CA VAL A 501 -11.30 11.41 6.86
C VAL A 501 -11.54 10.88 5.46
N GLY A 502 -10.47 10.85 4.67
CA GLY A 502 -10.50 10.38 3.30
C GLY A 502 -10.52 8.87 3.20
N ILE A 503 -9.63 8.25 3.99
CA ILE A 503 -9.44 6.80 4.03
C ILE A 503 -9.68 6.34 5.46
N VAL A 504 -10.48 5.28 5.62
CA VAL A 504 -10.66 4.56 6.88
C VAL A 504 -10.13 3.15 6.70
N ARG A 505 -9.21 2.75 7.58
CA ARG A 505 -8.58 1.43 7.63
C ARG A 505 -9.00 0.74 8.92
N SER A 506 -9.36 -0.52 8.87
CA SER A 506 -9.81 -1.29 10.04
C SER A 506 -8.89 -2.45 10.37
N THR A 507 -8.97 -2.90 11.62
CA THR A 507 -8.27 -4.13 12.04
C THR A 507 -8.71 -5.33 11.21
N ALA A 508 -9.99 -5.44 10.86
CA ALA A 508 -10.52 -6.55 10.06
C ALA A 508 -9.94 -6.56 8.63
N GLU A 509 -9.89 -5.41 7.94
CA GLU A 509 -9.28 -5.31 6.62
C GLU A 509 -7.79 -5.68 6.66
N PHE A 510 -7.06 -5.22 7.69
CA PHE A 510 -5.66 -5.59 7.86
C PHE A 510 -5.44 -7.06 8.25
N ASP A 511 -6.34 -7.66 9.02
CA ASP A 511 -6.23 -9.09 9.34
C ASP A 511 -6.39 -9.94 8.07
N GLN A 512 -7.28 -9.58 7.14
CA GLN A 512 -7.36 -10.22 5.82
C GLN A 512 -6.06 -10.04 5.01
N MET A 513 -5.46 -8.84 5.05
CA MET A 513 -4.16 -8.59 4.43
C MET A 513 -3.07 -9.47 5.05
N PHE A 514 -3.03 -9.61 6.38
CA PHE A 514 -2.05 -10.45 7.07
C PHE A 514 -2.27 -11.95 6.81
N GLU A 515 -3.51 -12.39 6.64
CA GLU A 515 -3.83 -13.76 6.22
C GLU A 515 -3.34 -14.04 4.81
N THR A 516 -3.61 -13.12 3.87
CA THR A 516 -3.07 -13.18 2.50
C THR A 516 -1.53 -13.20 2.53
N GLY A 517 -0.92 -12.34 3.37
CA GLY A 517 0.52 -12.26 3.60
C GLY A 517 1.13 -13.54 4.15
N GLY A 518 0.46 -14.19 5.09
CA GLY A 518 0.90 -15.46 5.67
C GLY A 518 0.85 -16.61 4.67
N LYS A 519 -0.31 -16.80 4.00
CA LYS A 519 -0.51 -17.85 2.98
C LYS A 519 0.49 -17.75 1.83
N ASN A 520 0.76 -16.53 1.38
CA ASN A 520 1.68 -16.26 0.28
C ASN A 520 3.12 -15.97 0.75
N GLY A 521 3.39 -16.15 2.06
CA GLY A 521 4.70 -15.87 2.64
C GLY A 521 5.80 -16.79 2.12
N GLU A 522 5.48 -17.92 1.48
CA GLU A 522 6.46 -18.79 0.79
C GLU A 522 7.12 -18.08 -0.40
N GLY A 523 6.51 -16.98 -0.87
CA GLY A 523 7.15 -16.01 -1.76
C GLY A 523 8.40 -15.36 -1.17
N VAL A 524 8.61 -15.47 0.15
CA VAL A 524 9.78 -15.04 0.94
C VAL A 524 10.60 -16.25 1.38
N ILE A 525 11.93 -16.15 1.26
CA ILE A 525 12.83 -17.30 1.39
C ILE A 525 13.28 -17.55 2.83
N ALA A 526 13.16 -16.51 3.66
CA ALA A 526 13.47 -16.63 5.06
C ALA A 526 12.52 -17.63 5.74
N PRO A 527 13.05 -18.57 6.56
CA PRO A 527 12.23 -19.50 7.30
C PRO A 527 11.35 -18.75 8.31
N GLY A 528 10.11 -19.20 8.47
CA GLY A 528 9.19 -18.62 9.42
C GLY A 528 7.83 -19.30 9.40
N PRO A 529 6.95 -18.96 10.34
CA PRO A 529 5.60 -19.50 10.39
C PRO A 529 4.77 -19.06 9.17
N ASP A 530 3.75 -19.84 8.82
CA ASP A 530 2.80 -19.54 7.73
C ASP A 530 1.78 -18.45 8.10
N LYS A 531 1.88 -17.91 9.32
CA LYS A 531 1.00 -16.87 9.83
C LYS A 531 1.84 -15.70 10.32
N VAL A 532 1.42 -14.49 9.95
CA VAL A 532 1.97 -13.26 10.52
C VAL A 532 1.54 -13.16 11.98
N GLY A 533 2.52 -13.18 12.89
CA GLY A 533 2.32 -13.19 14.34
C GLY A 533 1.75 -11.88 14.88
N SER A 534 1.23 -11.92 16.10
CA SER A 534 0.63 -10.74 16.77
C SER A 534 1.60 -9.57 16.90
N GLU A 535 2.86 -9.84 17.22
CA GLU A 535 3.92 -8.83 17.32
C GLU A 535 4.19 -8.14 15.97
N ALA A 536 4.16 -8.88 14.85
CA ALA A 536 4.31 -8.30 13.52
C ALA A 536 3.13 -7.40 13.15
N ARG A 537 1.90 -7.81 13.51
CA ARG A 537 0.71 -6.97 13.33
C ARG A 537 0.78 -5.69 14.19
N VAL A 538 1.29 -5.81 15.42
CA VAL A 538 1.51 -4.65 16.31
C VAL A 538 2.55 -3.70 15.72
N ALA A 539 3.70 -4.22 15.28
CA ALA A 539 4.78 -3.44 14.67
C ALA A 539 4.29 -2.68 13.42
N PHE A 540 3.55 -3.35 12.53
CA PHE A 540 2.96 -2.74 11.34
C PHE A 540 2.03 -1.58 11.69
N ARG A 541 1.07 -1.80 12.60
CA ARG A 541 0.07 -0.78 12.97
C ARG A 541 0.70 0.39 13.73
N ASN A 542 1.67 0.13 14.62
CA ASN A 542 2.44 1.19 15.26
C ASN A 542 3.20 2.01 14.22
N LYS A 543 3.81 1.36 13.22
CA LYS A 543 4.49 2.07 12.15
C LYS A 543 3.56 2.94 11.31
N MET A 544 2.33 2.47 11.07
CA MET A 544 1.28 3.26 10.44
C MET A 544 0.86 4.45 11.30
N ILE A 545 0.74 4.28 12.63
CA ILE A 545 0.50 5.38 13.58
C ILE A 545 1.60 6.44 13.52
N ASP A 546 2.85 6.01 13.37
CA ASP A 546 4.00 6.92 13.30
C ASP A 546 4.05 7.73 11.99
N ARG A 547 3.47 7.19 10.91
CA ARG A 547 3.73 7.67 9.56
C ARG A 547 2.51 8.21 8.83
N SER A 548 1.40 7.45 8.83
CA SER A 548 0.32 7.63 7.87
C SER A 548 -1.09 7.68 8.44
N VAL A 549 -1.27 7.39 9.73
CA VAL A 549 -2.56 7.53 10.40
C VAL A 549 -2.61 8.89 11.08
N ASP A 550 -3.69 9.63 10.87
CA ASP A 550 -3.95 10.92 11.55
C ASP A 550 -5.03 10.78 12.62
N ARG A 551 -5.95 9.83 12.48
CA ARG A 551 -7.01 9.56 13.46
C ARG A 551 -6.96 8.11 13.92
N LEU A 552 -6.88 7.88 15.21
CA LEU A 552 -7.09 6.55 15.78
C LEU A 552 -8.48 6.49 16.38
N VAL A 553 -9.28 5.50 16.02
CA VAL A 553 -10.58 5.25 16.64
C VAL A 553 -10.52 3.91 17.35
N VAL A 554 -10.82 3.90 18.64
CA VAL A 554 -10.80 2.68 19.46
C VAL A 554 -12.22 2.26 19.81
N MET A 555 -12.50 0.97 19.68
CA MET A 555 -13.74 0.37 20.17
C MET A 555 -13.75 0.26 21.69
N ASP A 556 -14.95 0.17 22.28
CA ASP A 556 -15.10 -0.12 23.70
C ASP A 556 -14.43 -1.48 24.02
N GLY A 557 -13.81 -1.60 25.19
CA GLY A 557 -13.03 -2.77 25.58
C GLY A 557 -11.57 -2.76 25.10
N TRP A 558 -11.08 -1.67 24.49
CA TRP A 558 -9.69 -1.57 24.02
C TRP A 558 -8.64 -1.82 25.12
N GLU A 559 -8.97 -1.51 26.37
CA GLU A 559 -8.13 -1.73 27.54
C GLU A 559 -7.86 -3.22 27.83
N GLN A 560 -8.70 -4.10 27.30
CA GLN A 560 -8.56 -5.55 27.49
C GLN A 560 -7.60 -6.18 26.48
N SER A 561 -7.41 -5.56 25.32
CA SER A 561 -6.57 -6.13 24.26
C SER A 561 -5.08 -5.76 24.45
N PRO A 562 -4.17 -6.74 24.61
CA PRO A 562 -2.74 -6.48 24.76
C PRO A 562 -2.13 -5.69 23.60
N SER A 563 -2.64 -5.87 22.38
CA SER A 563 -2.16 -5.13 21.20
C SER A 563 -2.67 -3.69 21.19
N TYR A 564 -3.88 -3.42 21.67
CA TYR A 564 -4.48 -2.09 21.55
C TYR A 564 -3.99 -1.13 22.62
N VAL A 565 -3.72 -1.63 23.82
CA VAL A 565 -3.03 -0.82 24.83
C VAL A 565 -1.63 -0.40 24.35
N GLN A 566 -0.94 -1.23 23.55
CA GLN A 566 0.33 -0.85 22.91
C GLN A 566 0.13 0.22 21.84
N HIS A 567 -0.90 0.10 20.98
CA HIS A 567 -1.26 1.14 20.02
C HIS A 567 -1.64 2.46 20.71
N MET A 568 -2.35 2.40 21.84
CA MET A 568 -2.75 3.56 22.62
C MET A 568 -1.54 4.26 23.25
N VAL A 569 -0.56 3.51 23.75
CA VAL A 569 0.72 4.08 24.20
C VAL A 569 1.44 4.76 23.05
N ARG A 570 1.57 4.10 21.89
CA ARG A 570 2.25 4.68 20.72
C ARG A 570 1.56 5.95 20.22
N ALA A 571 0.23 5.93 20.14
CA ALA A 571 -0.62 7.09 19.86
C ALA A 571 -0.38 8.24 20.84
N THR A 572 -0.28 7.94 22.14
CA THR A 572 0.00 8.95 23.18
C THR A 572 1.41 9.54 23.01
N LEU A 573 2.41 8.73 22.65
CA LEU A 573 3.76 9.21 22.38
C LEU A 573 3.83 10.11 21.15
N VAL A 574 3.10 9.76 20.09
CA VAL A 574 2.90 10.62 18.92
C VAL A 574 2.27 11.95 19.33
N GLN A 575 1.17 11.95 20.09
CA GLN A 575 0.51 13.18 20.55
C GLN A 575 1.37 14.03 21.47
N SER A 576 2.27 13.41 22.23
CA SER A 576 3.23 14.10 23.10
C SER A 576 4.47 14.62 22.35
N GLY A 577 4.58 14.39 21.04
CA GLY A 577 5.74 14.77 20.24
C GLY A 577 7.00 13.92 20.47
N LEU A 578 6.87 12.76 21.15
CA LEU A 578 7.97 11.86 21.49
C LEU A 578 8.29 10.82 20.41
N VAL A 579 7.49 10.79 19.35
CA VAL A 579 7.74 10.03 18.13
C VAL A 579 7.85 11.04 16.98
N PRO A 580 9.00 11.14 16.30
CA PRO A 580 9.14 11.98 15.12
C PRO A 580 8.18 11.54 14.02
N ARG A 581 7.40 12.49 13.50
CA ARG A 581 6.48 12.28 12.38
C ARG A 581 6.97 13.05 11.15
N ASP A 582 7.99 12.48 10.50
CA ASP A 582 8.51 12.97 9.22
C ASP A 582 7.45 12.95 8.10
N THR A 583 6.37 12.20 8.30
CA THR A 583 5.26 12.04 7.35
C THR A 583 3.90 12.11 8.07
N GLY A 584 2.85 12.51 7.34
CA GLY A 584 1.52 12.79 7.90
C GLY A 584 1.39 14.22 8.44
N SER A 585 0.29 14.52 9.13
CA SER A 585 -0.05 15.90 9.52
C SER A 585 0.66 16.46 10.77
N GLY A 586 1.78 15.86 11.18
CA GLY A 586 2.53 16.30 12.35
C GLY A 586 1.77 16.09 13.66
N GLN A 587 1.51 17.17 14.41
CA GLN A 587 0.82 17.16 15.71
C GLN A 587 -0.70 16.95 15.64
N ASP A 588 -1.27 16.99 14.44
CA ASP A 588 -2.71 16.84 14.19
C ASP A 588 -3.27 15.44 14.49
N PHE A 589 -2.50 14.55 15.11
CA PHE A 589 -2.95 13.22 15.44
C PHE A 589 -3.93 13.23 16.61
N MET A 590 -5.10 12.62 16.40
CA MET A 590 -6.17 12.57 17.41
C MET A 590 -6.60 11.13 17.67
N VAL A 591 -7.04 10.87 18.89
CA VAL A 591 -7.61 9.58 19.29
C VAL A 591 -9.06 9.79 19.70
N PHE A 592 -9.96 9.00 19.12
CA PHE A 592 -11.39 9.04 19.42
C PHE A 592 -11.86 7.71 19.98
N ASP A 593 -12.90 7.78 20.82
CA ASP A 593 -13.74 6.63 21.11
C ASP A 593 -14.63 6.27 19.89
N GLN A 594 -15.30 5.12 19.96
CA GLN A 594 -16.22 4.68 18.91
C GLN A 594 -17.47 5.58 18.74
N ARG A 595 -17.76 6.46 19.69
CA ARG A 595 -18.86 7.44 19.63
C ARG A 595 -18.40 8.74 18.94
N GLY A 596 -17.10 8.90 18.76
CA GLY A 596 -16.43 10.01 18.14
C GLY A 596 -16.07 11.16 19.08
N ASN A 597 -16.02 10.90 20.38
CA ASN A 597 -15.47 11.83 21.36
C ASN A 597 -13.95 11.69 21.41
N GLU A 598 -13.24 12.80 21.47
CA GLU A 598 -11.79 12.76 21.63
C GLU A 598 -11.43 12.25 23.03
N LEU A 599 -10.49 11.30 23.11
CA LEU A 599 -10.01 10.73 24.36
C LEU A 599 -8.83 11.53 24.90
N SER A 600 -8.97 12.12 26.09
CA SER A 600 -7.86 12.75 26.80
C SER A 600 -6.88 11.71 27.37
N LEU A 601 -5.71 12.16 27.83
CA LEU A 601 -4.81 11.29 28.61
C LEU A 601 -5.50 10.79 29.90
N ALA A 602 -6.33 11.61 30.54
CA ALA A 602 -7.05 11.19 31.74
C ALA A 602 -8.10 10.13 31.43
N ASP A 603 -8.86 10.27 30.34
CA ASP A 603 -9.84 9.25 29.95
C ASP A 603 -9.18 7.89 29.75
N ARG A 604 -8.01 7.87 29.12
CA ARG A 604 -7.20 6.66 28.91
C ARG A 604 -6.70 6.07 30.23
N ILE A 605 -6.14 6.90 31.11
CA ILE A 605 -5.65 6.47 32.43
C ILE A 605 -6.79 5.94 33.30
N LYS A 606 -7.93 6.65 33.36
CA LYS A 606 -9.13 6.25 34.11
C LYS A 606 -9.63 4.88 33.65
N THR A 607 -9.81 4.72 32.34
CA THR A 607 -10.30 3.47 31.75
C THR A 607 -9.32 2.31 32.01
N LEU A 608 -8.03 2.50 31.71
CA LEU A 608 -7.05 1.44 31.84
C LEU A 608 -6.73 1.09 33.30
N SER A 609 -6.73 2.07 34.21
CA SER A 609 -6.51 1.82 35.65
C SER A 609 -7.63 0.99 36.26
N ALA A 610 -8.90 1.29 35.96
CA ALA A 610 -10.02 0.50 36.43
C ALA A 610 -9.97 -0.97 35.98
N PHE A 611 -9.44 -1.23 34.77
CA PHE A 611 -9.20 -2.60 34.29
C PHE A 611 -8.03 -3.26 35.02
N VAL A 612 -6.87 -2.61 35.05
CA VAL A 612 -5.63 -3.17 35.62
C VAL A 612 -5.78 -3.43 37.13
N GLU A 613 -6.44 -2.54 37.86
CA GLU A 613 -6.68 -2.75 39.29
C GLU A 613 -7.56 -3.95 39.57
N ARG A 614 -8.67 -4.10 38.84
CA ARG A 614 -9.53 -5.28 38.97
C ARG A 614 -8.77 -6.56 38.64
N ALA A 615 -7.97 -6.54 37.58
CA ALA A 615 -7.14 -7.69 37.21
C ALA A 615 -6.13 -8.04 38.31
N ILE A 616 -5.42 -7.05 38.88
CA ILE A 616 -4.47 -7.27 39.97
C ILE A 616 -5.17 -7.78 41.23
N ASP A 617 -6.32 -7.19 41.59
CA ASP A 617 -7.08 -7.57 42.79
C ASP A 617 -7.66 -9.00 42.67
N ASN A 618 -7.87 -9.47 41.45
CA ASN A 618 -8.32 -10.83 41.13
C ASN A 618 -7.18 -11.80 40.75
N ASP A 619 -5.91 -11.41 40.92
CA ASP A 619 -4.73 -12.23 40.58
C ASP A 619 -4.66 -12.66 39.10
N VAL A 620 -5.18 -11.82 38.19
CA VAL A 620 -5.13 -12.02 36.73
C VAL A 620 -3.90 -11.31 36.14
N GLU A 621 -3.05 -12.05 35.43
CA GLU A 621 -1.87 -11.49 34.79
C GLU A 621 -2.22 -10.61 33.58
N VAL A 622 -1.95 -9.31 33.67
CA VAL A 622 -2.19 -8.33 32.59
C VAL A 622 -0.94 -7.50 32.26
N PRO A 623 0.19 -8.12 31.90
CA PRO A 623 1.49 -7.44 31.83
C PRO A 623 1.55 -6.30 30.80
N HIS A 624 0.89 -6.44 29.65
CA HIS A 624 0.88 -5.39 28.63
C HIS A 624 0.07 -4.16 29.05
N GLN A 625 -1.07 -4.39 29.69
CA GLN A 625 -1.96 -3.36 30.22
C GLN A 625 -1.32 -2.63 31.39
N SER A 626 -0.71 -3.38 32.33
CA SER A 626 0.07 -2.83 33.44
C SER A 626 1.24 -1.98 32.96
N LEU A 627 1.99 -2.44 31.94
CA LEU A 627 3.09 -1.67 31.36
C LEU A 627 2.58 -0.41 30.65
N ALA A 628 1.50 -0.50 29.90
CA ALA A 628 0.89 0.63 29.22
C ALA A 628 0.43 1.70 30.23
N LEU A 629 -0.20 1.29 31.33
CA LEU A 629 -0.63 2.19 32.40
C LEU A 629 0.57 2.85 33.08
N ALA A 630 1.63 2.09 33.40
CA ALA A 630 2.85 2.63 33.98
C ALA A 630 3.48 3.71 33.08
N ARG A 631 3.49 3.51 31.77
CA ARG A 631 4.00 4.48 30.79
C ARG A 631 3.13 5.74 30.70
N MET A 632 1.80 5.60 30.70
CA MET A 632 0.89 6.75 30.70
C MET A 632 1.01 7.59 31.98
N LEU A 633 1.14 6.93 33.14
CA LEU A 633 1.40 7.61 34.42
C LEU A 633 2.78 8.31 34.45
N GLU A 634 3.81 7.70 33.87
CA GLU A 634 5.13 8.34 33.74
C GLU A 634 5.09 9.59 32.84
N LEU A 635 4.29 9.57 31.76
CA LEU A 635 4.07 10.76 30.93
C LEU A 635 3.36 11.88 31.70
N PHE A 636 2.32 11.54 32.47
CA PHE A 636 1.64 12.49 33.35
C PHE A 636 2.60 13.09 34.39
N ASP A 637 3.33 12.25 35.13
CA ASP A 637 4.30 12.69 36.15
C ASP A 637 5.31 13.68 35.54
N ARG A 638 5.82 13.40 34.33
CA ARG A 638 6.75 14.30 33.61
C ARG A 638 6.13 15.65 33.23
N GLN A 639 4.83 15.75 33.03
CA GLN A 639 4.16 17.01 32.69
C GLN A 639 3.89 17.85 33.95
N VAL A 640 3.50 17.22 35.06
CA VAL A 640 3.02 17.92 36.27
C VAL A 640 4.04 18.06 37.39
N ASP A 641 5.08 17.24 37.44
CA ASP A 641 6.11 17.27 38.49
C ASP A 641 7.42 17.89 37.96
N PRO A 642 7.81 19.08 38.44
CA PRO A 642 9.06 19.75 38.06
C PRO A 642 10.32 18.89 38.25
N ASN A 643 10.33 17.96 39.21
CA ASN A 643 11.46 17.07 39.46
C ASN A 643 11.58 15.96 38.41
N TYR A 644 10.51 15.71 37.64
CA TYR A 644 10.43 14.68 36.61
C TYR A 644 10.48 15.24 35.19
N ARG A 645 10.17 16.54 35.01
CA ARG A 645 10.13 17.23 33.71
C ARG A 645 11.32 17.00 32.80
N SER A 646 12.54 16.93 33.36
CA SER A 646 13.80 16.79 32.61
C SER A 646 14.51 15.46 32.83
N ARG A 647 13.87 14.47 33.48
CA ARG A 647 14.51 13.20 33.82
C ARG A 647 14.90 12.45 32.52
N LYS A 648 16.16 12.03 32.42
CA LYS A 648 16.77 11.40 31.22
C LYS A 648 16.86 12.31 29.99
N GLY A 649 16.82 13.64 30.16
CA GLY A 649 17.07 14.60 29.07
C GLY A 649 15.96 14.73 28.03
N VAL A 650 14.77 14.18 28.29
CA VAL A 650 13.59 14.28 27.42
C VAL A 650 12.51 15.09 28.10
N GLU A 651 12.19 16.26 27.56
CA GLU A 651 11.15 17.16 28.06
C GLU A 651 9.87 17.02 27.22
N VAL A 652 8.73 16.78 27.88
CA VAL A 652 7.41 16.79 27.23
C VAL A 652 6.87 18.21 27.27
N SER A 653 7.12 18.98 26.22
CA SER A 653 6.67 20.38 26.13
C SER A 653 5.17 20.44 25.84
N ALA A 654 4.43 21.17 26.67
CA ALA A 654 3.02 21.48 26.41
C ALA A 654 2.80 22.39 25.19
N GLN A 655 3.87 22.99 24.64
CA GLN A 655 3.81 23.75 23.39
C GLN A 655 3.90 22.85 22.15
N VAL A 656 4.40 21.62 22.30
CA VAL A 656 4.61 20.64 21.23
C VAL A 656 3.60 19.48 21.32
N ALA A 657 3.03 19.24 22.50
CA ALA A 657 2.05 18.18 22.69
C ALA A 657 0.63 18.62 22.29
N HIS A 658 -0.16 17.67 21.76
CA HIS A 658 -1.57 17.88 21.46
C HIS A 658 -2.35 18.25 22.74
N PRO A 659 -3.36 19.15 22.68
CA PRO A 659 -4.12 19.55 23.86
C PRO A 659 -4.72 18.39 24.66
N SER A 660 -5.20 17.33 23.98
CA SER A 660 -5.81 16.15 24.61
C SER A 660 -4.87 15.40 25.58
N VAL A 661 -3.56 15.53 25.43
CA VAL A 661 -2.58 14.91 26.35
C VAL A 661 -2.02 15.90 27.37
N THR A 662 -2.53 17.14 27.39
CA THR A 662 -2.10 18.22 28.30
C THR A 662 -3.28 18.93 28.98
N THR A 663 -4.53 18.47 28.79
CA THR A 663 -5.75 19.05 29.37
C THR A 663 -5.66 19.20 30.88
N HIS A 664 -5.18 18.16 31.58
CA HIS A 664 -4.94 18.14 33.03
C HIS A 664 -3.94 19.19 33.53
N ILE A 665 -3.17 19.85 32.67
CA ILE A 665 -2.32 20.99 33.07
C ILE A 665 -3.20 22.23 33.33
N ARG A 666 -4.32 22.34 32.62
CA ARG A 666 -5.27 23.47 32.67
C ARG A 666 -6.48 23.15 33.55
N ASP A 667 -6.94 21.90 33.56
CA ASP A 667 -8.04 21.41 34.39
C ASP A 667 -7.50 20.82 35.71
N GLY A 668 -7.71 21.54 36.81
CA GLY A 668 -7.30 21.11 38.14
C GLY A 668 -8.02 19.85 38.64
N GLN A 669 -9.28 19.65 38.27
CA GLN A 669 -10.04 18.47 38.67
C GLN A 669 -9.50 17.23 37.96
N GLU A 670 -9.30 17.31 36.64
CA GLU A 670 -8.72 16.20 35.87
C GLU A 670 -7.32 15.83 36.37
N ARG A 671 -6.52 16.84 36.77
CA ARG A 671 -5.21 16.63 37.39
C ARG A 671 -5.30 15.86 38.70
N ASP A 672 -6.21 16.25 39.57
CA ASP A 672 -6.32 15.67 40.90
C ASP A 672 -6.90 14.25 40.84
N ASP A 673 -7.83 13.99 39.92
CA ASP A 673 -8.31 12.63 39.61
C ASP A 673 -7.16 11.71 39.18
N ILE A 674 -6.30 12.16 38.25
CA ILE A 674 -5.15 11.36 37.80
C ILE A 674 -4.16 11.15 38.95
N LYS A 675 -3.90 12.15 39.80
CA LYS A 675 -3.03 11.99 40.97
C LYS A 675 -3.56 10.93 41.93
N GLU A 676 -4.85 10.94 42.23
CA GLU A 676 -5.47 9.95 43.11
C GLU A 676 -5.31 8.53 42.54
N ILE A 677 -5.59 8.35 41.26
CA ILE A 677 -5.36 7.09 40.55
C ILE A 677 -3.88 6.70 40.61
N ARG A 678 -2.97 7.64 40.33
CA ARG A 678 -1.53 7.43 40.34
C ARG A 678 -1.03 6.96 41.71
N ASP A 679 -1.45 7.61 42.79
CA ASP A 679 -1.02 7.27 44.15
C ASP A 679 -1.59 5.92 44.62
N ARG A 680 -2.80 5.57 44.16
CA ARG A 680 -3.46 4.29 44.47
C ARG A 680 -2.91 3.11 43.68
N VAL A 681 -2.69 3.27 42.37
CA VAL A 681 -2.38 2.16 41.44
C VAL A 681 -0.88 1.92 41.31
N ARG A 682 -0.07 2.97 41.32
CA ARG A 682 1.38 2.85 41.09
C ARG A 682 2.10 1.89 42.04
N PRO A 683 1.81 1.85 43.36
CA PRO A 683 2.41 0.87 44.25
C PRO A 683 2.12 -0.57 43.80
N LYS A 684 0.88 -0.85 43.34
CA LYS A 684 0.49 -2.15 42.77
C LYS A 684 1.26 -2.46 41.49
N LEU A 685 1.43 -1.47 40.61
CA LEU A 685 2.21 -1.63 39.37
C LEU A 685 3.69 -1.90 39.64
N ILE A 686 4.30 -1.28 40.65
CA ILE A 686 5.70 -1.51 41.01
C ILE A 686 5.90 -2.95 41.49
N ASP A 687 4.97 -3.48 42.30
CA ASP A 687 4.99 -4.88 42.71
C ASP A 687 4.79 -5.80 41.49
N HIS A 688 3.83 -5.51 40.62
CA HIS A 688 3.57 -6.31 39.42
C HIS A 688 4.74 -6.27 38.41
N ALA A 689 5.38 -5.11 38.22
CA ALA A 689 6.52 -4.90 37.35
C ALA A 689 7.70 -5.81 37.70
N SER A 690 7.86 -6.11 39.00
CA SER A 690 8.92 -6.97 39.50
C SER A 690 8.84 -8.42 38.99
N ARG A 691 7.65 -8.84 38.54
CA ARG A 691 7.36 -10.20 38.03
C ARG A 691 7.12 -10.24 36.50
N GLY A 692 6.60 -9.15 35.91
CA GLY A 692 6.08 -9.18 34.53
C GLY A 692 6.83 -8.35 33.49
N PHE A 693 7.76 -7.45 33.86
CA PHE A 693 8.43 -6.56 32.90
C PHE A 693 9.86 -7.01 32.61
N SER A 694 10.35 -6.81 31.39
CA SER A 694 11.77 -6.99 31.06
C SER A 694 12.61 -5.76 31.42
N ASP A 695 13.91 -5.93 31.62
CA ASP A 695 14.87 -4.83 31.88
C ASP A 695 14.75 -3.71 30.84
N HIS A 696 14.55 -4.09 29.58
CA HIS A 696 14.33 -3.15 28.51
C HIS A 696 13.04 -2.33 28.67
N GLN A 697 11.95 -2.95 29.12
CA GLN A 697 10.66 -2.28 29.29
C GLN A 697 10.62 -1.30 30.47
N VAL A 698 11.40 -1.57 31.53
CA VAL A 698 11.52 -0.67 32.70
C VAL A 698 12.59 0.40 32.56
N LYS A 699 13.48 0.31 31.55
CA LYS A 699 14.64 1.21 31.38
C LYS A 699 14.26 2.70 31.36
N ASP A 700 13.10 3.03 30.82
CA ASP A 700 12.62 4.40 30.61
C ASP A 700 11.64 4.87 31.69
N LEU A 701 11.10 3.95 32.48
CA LEU A 701 10.24 4.24 33.63
C LEU A 701 11.04 4.82 34.82
N ASN A 702 10.32 5.28 35.83
CA ASN A 702 10.88 5.65 37.12
C ASN A 702 11.76 4.54 37.71
N GLU A 703 12.86 4.95 38.35
CA GLU A 703 13.85 4.09 39.00
C GLU A 703 13.26 3.09 40.00
N ASP A 704 12.11 3.38 40.61
CA ASP A 704 11.44 2.46 41.53
C ASP A 704 10.99 1.17 40.85
N TYR A 705 10.55 1.24 39.58
CA TYR A 705 10.23 0.05 38.78
C TYR A 705 11.48 -0.79 38.52
N TRP A 706 12.60 -0.13 38.19
CA TRP A 706 13.90 -0.78 38.00
C TRP A 706 14.39 -1.46 39.28
N LYS A 707 14.33 -0.76 40.42
CA LYS A 707 14.72 -1.29 41.74
C LYS A 707 13.86 -2.48 42.15
N ALA A 708 12.54 -2.40 41.96
CA ALA A 708 11.64 -3.50 42.25
C ALA A 708 11.98 -4.75 41.42
N ARG A 709 12.25 -4.57 40.11
CA ARG A 709 12.70 -5.65 39.23
C ARG A 709 14.01 -6.27 39.68
N GLN A 710 15.02 -5.46 40.00
CA GLN A 710 16.32 -5.97 40.47
C GLN A 710 16.22 -6.77 41.78
N ARG A 711 15.37 -6.33 42.72
CA ARG A 711 15.15 -7.05 43.99
C ARG A 711 14.60 -8.46 43.77
N VAL A 712 13.66 -8.63 42.83
CA VAL A 712 13.11 -9.95 42.50
C VAL A 712 14.12 -10.81 41.77
N VAL A 713 14.85 -10.29 40.78
CA VAL A 713 15.94 -11.05 40.12
C VAL A 713 16.95 -11.57 41.13
N ALA A 714 17.39 -10.70 42.05
CA ALA A 714 18.36 -11.06 43.05
C ALA A 714 17.83 -12.16 43.97
N ARG A 715 16.55 -12.08 44.36
CA ARG A 715 15.86 -13.12 45.14
C ARG A 715 15.77 -14.44 44.37
N ASP A 716 15.33 -14.42 43.12
CA ASP A 716 15.18 -15.61 42.28
C ASP A 716 16.55 -16.28 42.06
N GLN A 717 17.59 -15.50 41.74
CA GLN A 717 18.96 -16.01 41.62
C GLN A 717 19.48 -16.62 42.92
N LEU A 718 19.15 -16.04 44.08
CA LEU A 718 19.47 -16.59 45.40
C LEU A 718 18.71 -17.90 45.68
N GLU A 719 17.45 -18.01 45.28
CA GLU A 719 16.63 -19.21 45.41
C GLU A 719 17.14 -20.35 44.49
N THR A 720 17.46 -20.04 43.23
CA THR A 720 18.04 -21.01 42.28
C THR A 720 19.43 -21.49 42.72
N ARG A 721 20.25 -20.62 43.33
CA ARG A 721 21.55 -21.01 43.94
C ARG A 721 21.39 -21.90 45.17
N ARG A 722 20.30 -21.76 45.93
CA ARG A 722 20.01 -22.57 47.12
C ARG A 722 19.44 -23.95 46.79
N ARG A 723 18.97 -24.17 45.55
CA ARG A 723 18.48 -25.47 45.06
C ARG A 723 19.06 -25.80 43.67
N PRO A 724 20.36 -26.13 43.57
CA PRO A 724 20.98 -26.52 42.30
C PRO A 724 20.33 -27.81 41.79
N GLY A 725 19.72 -27.79 40.60
CA GLY A 725 19.15 -28.97 39.94
C GLY A 725 17.63 -28.99 39.81
N GLN A 726 16.89 -28.11 40.49
CA GLN A 726 15.52 -27.77 40.09
C GLN A 726 15.62 -26.53 39.19
N GLY A 727 15.71 -26.75 37.88
CA GLY A 727 15.57 -25.65 36.94
C GLY A 727 14.20 -25.01 37.16
N THR A 728 14.16 -23.79 37.68
CA THR A 728 12.97 -22.95 37.63
C THR A 728 12.76 -22.58 36.17
N ILE A 729 12.16 -23.49 35.42
CA ILE A 729 11.47 -23.13 34.18
C ILE A 729 10.33 -22.24 34.65
N LEU A 730 10.42 -20.94 34.39
CA LEU A 730 9.25 -20.07 34.38
C LEU A 730 8.36 -20.56 33.24
N SER A 731 7.56 -21.60 33.51
CA SER A 731 6.32 -21.80 32.81
C SER A 731 5.41 -20.65 33.26
N PRO A 732 4.87 -19.81 32.36
CA PRO A 732 3.77 -18.92 32.72
C PRO A 732 2.69 -19.81 33.35
N GLY A 733 2.20 -19.41 34.52
CA GLY A 733 1.44 -20.26 35.42
C GLY A 733 0.26 -20.96 34.73
N ARG A 734 0.35 -22.29 34.59
CA ARG A 734 -0.82 -23.16 34.47
C ARG A 734 -1.00 -23.84 35.83
N PRO A 735 -2.17 -23.77 36.47
CA PRO A 735 -2.68 -24.91 37.20
C PRO A 735 -3.22 -25.90 36.17
N THR A 736 -2.62 -27.08 36.09
CA THR A 736 -3.32 -28.25 35.55
C THR A 736 -4.45 -28.60 36.51
N ALA A 737 -5.70 -28.51 36.06
CA ALA A 737 -6.81 -29.27 36.61
C ALA A 737 -7.19 -30.35 35.60
N GLY A 738 -7.36 -31.58 36.09
CA GLY A 738 -7.66 -32.78 35.30
C GLY A 738 -9.13 -32.93 34.94
#